data_AF-A8BBJ1-F1
#
_entry.id   AF-A8BBJ1-F1
#
_cell.length_a   1.000
_cell.length_b   1.000
_cell.length_c   1.000
_cell.angle_alpha   90.00
_cell.angle_beta   90.00
_cell.angle_gamma   90.00
#
_symmetry.space_group_name_H-M   'P 1'
#
loop_
_entity.id
_entity.type
_entity.pdbx_description
1 polymer ?
#
loop_
_entity_poly.entity_id
_entity_poly.type
_entity_poly.pdbx_seq_one_letter_code
_entity_poly.pdbx_strand_id
1 'polypeptide(L)'
;MTTAHPLPIQSHTFFDSPQPFAKLASADIYDLAIIGGGISGVSAALEASHTTLKSILLERGLETSVATTRANSGIVHCGVHTTQGTLKAQLEQKGRRIFAHLCKSLNVSLRRCGELVIARNEAELNALQELQKSCAALDLECSLWGPARVKLEEPNLAIDSIEGALSIPETSVVNPFELCNAMANCAMANGVEISCGSTVTGIRKINRLAEEDGDALVESAPKVIFELRISRQGSSPVYLYAQTVINATGVDAGSVTELLKNATPINITKRRGELYVLDKNLKDVVTRVIFSVIPNNASSKGMLIIPTVDGTVMVGPTAEPLGSTGSNMADIETTEDGRSTIFAHAHALCPRIVPEEIMYSFASARAVLPSNDFVIRDEDGFIQCAGIQSPGLTAGPAIGAYLIELVKLRYPSHRMSSIVKPPEAWFWYPITSRLCRTALDKRHGLIEKDLNFSKIVCGCECVTEADIENAITEGARSITGLKLRTRATAGRCQGSFCSSKLRKLLAARLGVSYEQVCRISHNTPMDKAYPSSTVDVKLYRPLDCSEVGIRASLVSNLLFGPKHTKESALNAFSLSTKLVQCIHAFDLVVLGTGPAGLGAALAAYDTNPDARILVITKDAYVGGSLMYALHRSHNAGDGSTALTGPEFAVQLREDLMKTGVITILNTFILDSSYNTSRKLFTVKCMSANVGQLEISAKAVIFCLGSREKHRFNAAIPGTRPYGVMTADAALRSIAFDNVLPGKRVVIFGSGDSGLLAARQISISGGQVLGIYEPESHLVGNSQYLDLLTKEFDIPISYNKSISRINGQGVIESVCIAPVNPLTKGVTADEAETVACDCLVTSLGTLPQMALVKGMGCKGVSSQYCGLLVDNRCAVASDKLLYAAGGNLHCHPSAESSFAEGKLAGFNAAIDVGDTARSYNPPSVNLTLSETNRSDIKYFMPQSITLSKRPTDKSGETFIYFKTTRAMANVRVTVSTTSTGKVLATEKFREVSPTVVTRMVVSNSAFQDLVPGVNITLKLEFDPHEFSVKVVDNRLLGVFSTAIPVLNGAKPHVIVKNKTPVPVDRMSSVLKELNATPAIQVEAPVSAGQTVLRNVAGQTDFVACENIPAMK
;
A
#
# COMPACT_ATOMS: atom_id res chain seq x y z
N MET A 1 -41.22 17.89 -37.68
CA MET A 1 -40.00 18.10 -36.90
C MET A 1 -39.60 16.75 -36.34
N THR A 2 -38.68 16.10 -37.03
CA THR A 2 -38.54 14.65 -37.13
C THR A 2 -37.64 14.05 -36.05
N THR A 3 -38.15 12.95 -35.50
CA THR A 3 -37.52 11.95 -34.65
C THR A 3 -36.17 11.47 -35.20
N ALA A 4 -35.07 11.74 -34.50
CA ALA A 4 -33.84 10.98 -34.67
C ALA A 4 -34.00 9.64 -33.92
N HIS A 5 -34.34 8.60 -34.68
CA HIS A 5 -34.34 7.23 -34.18
C HIS A 5 -32.95 6.87 -33.63
N PRO A 6 -32.83 6.22 -32.46
CA PRO A 6 -31.60 5.54 -32.10
C PRO A 6 -31.37 4.44 -33.13
N LEU A 7 -30.26 4.52 -33.87
CA LEU A 7 -29.86 3.48 -34.81
C LEU A 7 -29.79 2.14 -34.07
N PRO A 8 -30.31 1.05 -34.66
CA PRO A 8 -30.22 -0.28 -34.08
C PRO A 8 -28.75 -0.64 -33.94
N ILE A 9 -28.34 -0.98 -32.71
CA ILE A 9 -27.03 -1.56 -32.41
C ILE A 9 -27.02 -2.91 -33.14
N GLN A 10 -26.45 -2.93 -34.35
CA GLN A 10 -26.19 -4.17 -35.06
C GLN A 10 -25.24 -5.00 -34.20
N SER A 11 -25.60 -6.28 -34.05
CA SER A 11 -24.88 -7.32 -33.32
C SER A 11 -23.54 -7.65 -33.99
N HIS A 12 -22.60 -6.70 -33.97
CA HIS A 12 -21.20 -7.04 -34.18
C HIS A 12 -20.72 -7.73 -32.90
N THR A 13 -20.29 -8.97 -33.04
CA THR A 13 -19.55 -9.72 -32.03
C THR A 13 -18.36 -8.87 -31.58
N PHE A 14 -18.51 -8.21 -30.41
CA PHE A 14 -17.49 -7.38 -29.75
C PHE A 14 -16.20 -8.15 -29.34
N PHE A 15 -16.07 -9.43 -29.73
CA PHE A 15 -15.18 -10.41 -29.12
C PHE A 15 -14.15 -11.07 -30.05
N ASP A 16 -14.10 -10.74 -31.34
CA ASP A 16 -12.97 -11.14 -32.19
C ASP A 16 -11.79 -10.18 -31.95
N SER A 17 -11.02 -10.49 -30.91
CA SER A 17 -9.86 -9.70 -30.49
C SER A 17 -8.85 -9.56 -31.64
N PRO A 18 -8.34 -8.36 -31.93
CA PRO A 18 -7.06 -8.22 -32.61
C PRO A 18 -6.02 -8.90 -31.73
N GLN A 19 -5.17 -9.74 -32.33
CA GLN A 19 -3.99 -10.30 -31.67
C GLN A 19 -3.19 -9.12 -31.10
N PRO A 20 -2.93 -9.05 -29.78
CA PRO A 20 -2.43 -7.84 -29.14
C PRO A 20 -0.94 -7.55 -29.42
N PHE A 21 -0.27 -8.40 -30.20
CA PHE A 21 1.10 -8.19 -30.62
C PHE A 21 1.23 -8.39 -32.12
N ALA A 22 2.00 -7.50 -32.75
CA ALA A 22 2.62 -7.80 -34.01
C ALA A 22 3.41 -9.11 -33.88
N LYS A 23 3.03 -10.12 -34.67
CA LYS A 23 3.93 -11.24 -34.92
C LYS A 23 5.10 -10.67 -35.71
N LEU A 24 6.18 -10.32 -35.01
CA LEU A 24 7.42 -9.93 -35.65
C LEU A 24 7.89 -11.09 -36.51
N ALA A 25 7.92 -10.91 -37.82
CA ALA A 25 8.58 -11.81 -38.73
C ALA A 25 9.98 -11.28 -39.02
N SER A 26 10.94 -12.20 -39.17
CA SER A 26 12.26 -11.80 -39.65
C SER A 26 12.12 -11.25 -41.07
N ALA A 27 12.85 -10.16 -41.36
CA ALA A 27 12.83 -9.44 -42.63
C ALA A 27 11.60 -8.54 -42.90
N ASP A 28 10.77 -8.27 -41.89
CA ASP A 28 9.77 -7.20 -42.01
C ASP A 28 10.44 -5.84 -42.28
N ILE A 29 9.89 -5.10 -43.25
CA ILE A 29 10.33 -3.74 -43.59
C ILE A 29 9.28 -2.73 -43.11
N TYR A 30 9.74 -1.70 -42.40
CA TYR A 30 8.97 -0.58 -41.90
C TYR A 30 9.50 0.73 -42.50
N ASP A 31 8.64 1.74 -42.57
CA ASP A 31 9.11 3.09 -42.85
C ASP A 31 9.74 3.69 -41.60
N LEU A 32 9.07 3.54 -40.45
CA LEU A 32 9.49 4.12 -39.18
C LEU A 32 9.58 3.06 -38.08
N ALA A 33 10.73 2.96 -37.43
CA ALA A 33 10.89 2.22 -36.18
C ALA A 33 11.17 3.19 -35.02
N ILE A 34 10.43 3.05 -33.92
CA ILE A 34 10.57 3.85 -32.71
C ILE A 34 11.09 2.94 -31.60
N ILE A 35 12.26 3.25 -31.04
CA ILE A 35 12.88 2.46 -29.97
C ILE A 35 12.60 3.14 -28.63
N GLY A 36 11.84 2.47 -27.76
CA GLY A 36 11.48 2.93 -26.42
C GLY A 36 10.00 3.33 -26.30
N GLY A 37 9.25 2.64 -25.44
CA GLY A 37 7.84 2.85 -25.14
C GLY A 37 7.59 3.78 -23.94
N GLY A 38 8.50 4.72 -23.67
CA GLY A 38 8.28 5.81 -22.71
C GLY A 38 7.41 6.93 -23.28
N ILE A 39 7.21 8.01 -22.51
CA ILE A 39 6.39 9.16 -22.91
C ILE A 39 6.77 9.73 -24.29
N SER A 40 8.07 9.87 -24.58
CA SER A 40 8.54 10.42 -25.86
C SER A 40 8.22 9.50 -27.03
N GLY A 41 8.53 8.21 -26.91
CA GLY A 41 8.32 7.25 -28.00
C GLY A 41 6.85 6.95 -28.25
N VAL A 42 6.03 6.83 -27.20
CA VAL A 42 4.57 6.68 -27.36
C VAL A 42 3.92 7.94 -27.94
N SER A 43 4.40 9.14 -27.57
CA SER A 43 3.92 10.37 -28.21
C SER A 43 4.28 10.40 -29.70
N ALA A 44 5.50 9.96 -30.06
CA ALA A 44 5.89 9.83 -31.46
C ALA A 44 5.06 8.79 -32.21
N ALA A 45 4.72 7.65 -31.56
CA ALA A 45 3.84 6.64 -32.14
C ALA A 45 2.42 7.18 -32.40
N LEU A 46 1.86 7.95 -31.45
CA LEU A 46 0.56 8.60 -31.64
C LEU A 46 0.59 9.54 -32.86
N GLU A 47 1.62 10.38 -32.97
CA GLU A 47 1.74 11.31 -34.10
C GLU A 47 2.04 10.59 -35.43
N ALA A 48 2.83 9.51 -35.40
CA ALA A 48 3.06 8.66 -36.56
C ALA A 48 1.77 8.00 -37.05
N SER A 49 0.83 7.72 -36.15
CA SER A 49 -0.48 7.14 -36.48
C SER A 49 -1.37 8.03 -37.33
N HIS A 50 -1.05 9.33 -37.44
CA HIS A 50 -1.71 10.28 -38.34
C HIS A 50 -1.09 10.31 -39.74
N THR A 51 -0.14 9.42 -40.04
CA THR A 51 0.53 9.32 -41.35
C THR A 51 0.18 8.00 -42.04
N THR A 52 0.55 7.84 -43.31
CA THR A 52 0.43 6.53 -44.01
C THR A 52 1.65 5.63 -43.82
N LEU A 53 2.59 6.00 -42.94
CA LEU A 53 3.83 5.25 -42.72
C LEU A 53 3.55 3.94 -41.99
N LYS A 54 4.10 2.84 -42.51
CA LYS A 54 4.13 1.58 -41.76
C LYS A 54 5.11 1.74 -40.61
N SER A 55 4.58 1.84 -39.40
CA SER A 55 5.33 2.24 -38.21
C SER A 55 5.28 1.17 -37.13
N ILE A 56 6.41 0.97 -36.45
CA ILE A 56 6.51 0.07 -35.30
C ILE A 56 7.20 0.72 -34.11
N LEU A 57 6.69 0.47 -32.90
CA LEU A 57 7.35 0.79 -31.63
C LEU A 57 7.89 -0.49 -30.97
N LEU A 58 9.17 -0.46 -30.59
CA LEU A 58 9.86 -1.55 -29.90
C LEU A 58 10.13 -1.15 -28.43
N GLU A 59 9.57 -1.89 -27.47
CA GLU A 59 9.75 -1.67 -26.03
C GLU A 59 10.34 -2.93 -25.37
N ARG A 60 11.40 -2.76 -24.57
CA ARG A 60 12.07 -3.88 -23.88
C ARG A 60 11.23 -4.49 -22.75
N GLY A 61 10.43 -3.66 -22.08
CA GLY A 61 9.54 -4.06 -21.00
C GLY A 61 8.28 -4.75 -21.52
N LEU A 62 7.60 -5.48 -20.64
CA LEU A 62 6.34 -6.18 -20.99
C LEU A 62 5.15 -5.25 -21.22
N GLU A 63 5.27 -3.98 -20.83
CA GLU A 63 4.26 -2.94 -20.99
C GLU A 63 4.98 -1.64 -21.37
N THR A 64 4.28 -0.73 -22.02
CA THR A 64 4.77 0.64 -22.21
C THR A 64 4.94 1.36 -20.88
N SER A 65 5.77 2.40 -20.86
CA SER A 65 5.96 3.32 -19.71
C SER A 65 6.61 2.74 -18.46
N VAL A 66 7.13 1.51 -18.47
CA VAL A 66 7.61 0.82 -17.25
C VAL A 66 8.93 1.34 -16.67
N ALA A 67 9.64 2.25 -17.35
CA ALA A 67 10.88 2.87 -16.90
C ALA A 67 10.64 4.24 -16.23
N THR A 68 11.36 5.30 -16.64
CA THR A 68 11.27 6.65 -16.03
C THR A 68 9.87 7.26 -16.11
N THR A 69 9.09 6.95 -17.15
CA THR A 69 7.70 7.42 -17.28
C THR A 69 6.80 6.89 -16.16
N ARG A 70 7.08 5.70 -15.61
CA ARG A 70 6.39 5.16 -14.43
C ARG A 70 6.74 5.88 -13.15
N ALA A 71 7.89 6.53 -13.10
CA ALA A 71 8.50 6.99 -11.87
C ALA A 71 8.80 8.49 -11.95
N ASN A 72 7.73 9.28 -12.07
CA ASN A 72 7.78 10.74 -12.04
C ASN A 72 6.67 11.34 -11.16
N SER A 73 6.66 12.67 -11.04
CA SER A 73 5.76 13.43 -10.18
C SER A 73 4.32 13.54 -10.70
N GLY A 74 4.03 13.17 -11.96
CA GLY A 74 2.72 13.34 -12.57
C GLY A 74 2.30 14.79 -12.79
N ILE A 75 3.23 15.75 -12.70
CA ILE A 75 2.93 17.18 -12.84
C ILE A 75 2.98 17.61 -14.30
N VAL A 76 1.97 18.35 -14.72
CA VAL A 76 1.93 19.16 -15.94
C VAL A 76 2.28 20.60 -15.54
N HIS A 77 3.53 20.98 -15.76
CA HIS A 77 4.09 22.24 -15.26
C HIS A 77 3.59 23.46 -16.05
N CYS A 78 3.50 24.60 -15.38
CA CYS A 78 3.14 25.89 -15.98
C CYS A 78 4.25 26.50 -16.86
N GLY A 79 5.51 26.06 -16.68
CA GLY A 79 6.68 26.46 -17.48
C GLY A 79 7.60 27.50 -16.83
N VAL A 80 7.21 28.07 -15.68
CA VAL A 80 8.02 29.13 -15.02
C VAL A 80 9.33 28.59 -14.42
N HIS A 81 9.36 27.32 -14.02
CA HIS A 81 10.51 26.67 -13.35
C HIS A 81 11.59 26.15 -14.32
N THR A 82 11.56 26.55 -15.59
CA THR A 82 12.47 26.06 -16.63
C THR A 82 13.25 27.23 -17.22
N THR A 83 14.55 27.03 -17.45
CA THR A 83 15.42 28.04 -18.06
C THR A 83 14.94 28.40 -19.47
N GLN A 84 14.57 29.66 -19.68
CA GLN A 84 14.05 30.15 -20.96
C GLN A 84 15.12 30.15 -22.06
N GLY A 85 14.70 30.14 -23.33
CA GLY A 85 15.59 30.07 -24.49
C GLY A 85 16.07 28.67 -24.88
N THR A 86 15.87 27.67 -24.02
CA THR A 86 16.22 26.26 -24.26
C THR A 86 15.16 25.53 -25.10
N LEU A 87 15.54 24.46 -25.81
CA LEU A 87 14.58 23.60 -26.53
C LEU A 87 13.57 22.98 -25.55
N LYS A 88 14.03 22.64 -24.35
CA LYS A 88 13.24 22.18 -23.22
C LYS A 88 12.12 23.14 -22.85
N ALA A 89 12.41 24.44 -22.69
CA ALA A 89 11.39 25.45 -22.39
C ALA A 89 10.40 25.59 -23.55
N GLN A 90 10.88 25.61 -24.80
CA GLN A 90 10.02 25.72 -25.98
C GLN A 90 9.03 24.55 -26.08
N LEU A 91 9.50 23.31 -25.91
CA LEU A 91 8.65 22.12 -25.98
C LEU A 91 7.75 21.97 -24.75
N GLU A 92 8.16 22.41 -23.56
CA GLU A 92 7.28 22.49 -22.38
C GLU A 92 6.13 23.47 -22.61
N GLN A 93 6.40 24.66 -23.15
CA GLN A 93 5.38 25.67 -23.44
C GLN A 93 4.40 25.20 -24.53
N LYS A 94 4.88 24.49 -25.54
CA LYS A 94 3.98 23.85 -26.54
C LYS A 94 3.17 22.75 -25.88
N GLY A 95 3.82 21.88 -25.10
CA GLY A 95 3.20 20.76 -24.38
C GLY A 95 2.08 21.19 -23.44
N ARG A 96 2.29 22.23 -22.61
CA ARG A 96 1.27 22.73 -21.67
C ARG A 96 -0.01 23.19 -22.38
N ARG A 97 0.10 23.76 -23.58
CA ARG A 97 -1.06 24.27 -24.36
C ARG A 97 -1.91 23.15 -24.95
N ILE A 98 -1.29 22.05 -25.37
CA ILE A 98 -2.00 20.91 -25.98
C ILE A 98 -2.51 19.90 -24.95
N PHE A 99 -1.95 19.88 -23.74
CA PHE A 99 -2.17 18.83 -22.74
C PHE A 99 -3.65 18.64 -22.36
N ALA A 100 -4.38 19.74 -22.15
CA ALA A 100 -5.79 19.69 -21.75
C ALA A 100 -6.68 19.13 -22.86
N HIS A 101 -6.44 19.54 -24.11
CA HIS A 101 -7.15 19.00 -25.26
C HIS A 101 -6.82 17.52 -25.46
N LEU A 102 -5.54 17.15 -25.39
CA LEU A 102 -5.09 15.77 -25.53
C LEU A 102 -5.73 14.86 -24.48
N CYS A 103 -5.69 15.25 -23.20
CA CYS A 103 -6.30 14.45 -22.13
C CYS A 103 -7.82 14.33 -22.31
N LYS A 104 -8.49 15.39 -22.79
CA LYS A 104 -9.92 15.32 -23.10
C LYS A 104 -10.21 14.34 -24.25
N SER A 105 -9.45 14.42 -25.33
CA SER A 105 -9.62 13.59 -26.54
C SER A 105 -9.29 12.12 -26.28
N LEU A 106 -8.23 11.85 -25.52
CA LEU A 106 -7.84 10.51 -25.08
C LEU A 106 -8.58 10.05 -23.83
N ASN A 107 -9.47 10.87 -23.28
CA ASN A 107 -10.25 10.54 -22.11
C ASN A 107 -9.39 10.13 -20.87
N VAL A 108 -8.29 10.85 -20.67
CA VAL A 108 -7.31 10.71 -19.58
C VAL A 108 -7.66 11.69 -18.46
N SER A 109 -7.46 11.27 -17.20
CA SER A 109 -7.78 12.11 -16.05
C SER A 109 -6.74 13.22 -15.85
N LEU A 110 -7.18 14.47 -15.92
CA LEU A 110 -6.38 15.67 -15.67
C LEU A 110 -7.06 16.51 -14.59
N ARG A 111 -6.33 16.87 -13.53
CA ARG A 111 -6.80 17.78 -12.48
C ARG A 111 -5.98 19.05 -12.52
N ARG A 112 -6.61 20.18 -12.89
CA ARG A 112 -6.02 21.51 -12.74
C ARG A 112 -6.12 21.93 -11.27
N CYS A 113 -5.05 21.69 -10.53
CA CYS A 113 -4.99 21.97 -9.10
C CYS A 113 -4.28 23.28 -8.78
N GLY A 114 -3.50 23.83 -9.71
CA GLY A 114 -2.56 24.91 -9.44
C GLY A 114 -1.36 24.47 -8.61
N GLU A 115 -0.40 25.38 -8.48
CA GLU A 115 0.73 25.27 -7.57
C GLU A 115 0.82 26.46 -6.62
N LEU A 116 1.42 26.22 -5.46
CA LEU A 116 1.65 27.22 -4.44
C LEU A 116 3.13 27.14 -4.03
N VAL A 117 3.88 28.21 -4.31
CA VAL A 117 5.30 28.32 -3.94
C VAL A 117 5.40 29.04 -2.61
N ILE A 118 5.86 28.35 -1.56
CA ILE A 118 5.86 28.80 -0.17
C ILE A 118 7.18 29.49 0.16
N ALA A 119 7.09 30.70 0.73
CA ALA A 119 8.19 31.41 1.38
C ALA A 119 8.05 31.36 2.91
N ARG A 120 9.16 31.04 3.59
CA ARG A 120 9.24 30.88 5.05
C ARG A 120 10.11 31.93 5.73
N ASN A 121 10.72 32.81 4.94
CA ASN A 121 11.55 33.91 5.40
C ASN A 121 11.52 35.06 4.35
N GLU A 122 12.06 36.21 4.73
CA GLU A 122 12.08 37.41 3.90
C GLU A 122 12.84 37.23 2.57
N ALA A 123 13.95 36.49 2.57
CA ALA A 123 14.73 36.24 1.35
C ALA A 123 13.93 35.39 0.34
N GLU A 124 13.20 34.38 0.81
CA GLU A 124 12.31 33.58 -0.01
C GLU A 124 11.11 34.40 -0.52
N LEU A 125 10.58 35.32 0.29
CA LEU A 125 9.49 36.20 -0.12
C LEU A 125 9.92 37.12 -1.27
N ASN A 126 11.15 37.64 -1.24
CA ASN A 126 11.72 38.40 -2.35
C ASN A 126 11.89 37.54 -3.61
N ALA A 127 12.30 36.28 -3.47
CA ALA A 127 12.39 35.35 -4.60
C ALA A 127 11.01 35.09 -5.25
N LEU A 128 9.92 35.09 -4.49
CA LEU A 128 8.56 34.98 -5.04
C LEU A 128 8.20 36.17 -5.94
N GLN A 129 8.69 37.38 -5.64
CA GLN A 129 8.45 38.57 -6.47
C GLN A 129 9.16 38.46 -7.82
N GLU A 130 10.39 37.93 -7.86
CA GLU A 130 11.09 37.65 -9.12
C GLU A 130 10.41 36.53 -9.92
N LEU A 131 9.90 35.51 -9.22
CA LEU A 131 9.11 34.46 -9.85
C LEU A 131 7.79 35.00 -10.43
N GLN A 132 7.16 35.98 -9.76
CA GLN A 132 5.97 36.68 -10.25
C GLN A 132 6.25 37.43 -11.56
N LYS A 133 7.40 38.13 -11.67
CA LYS A 133 7.83 38.76 -12.93
C LYS A 133 8.05 37.73 -14.04
N SER A 134 8.64 36.59 -13.70
CA SER A 134 8.83 35.48 -14.64
C SER A 134 7.50 34.88 -15.11
N CYS A 135 6.50 34.82 -14.25
CA CYS A 135 5.14 34.42 -14.63
C CYS A 135 4.52 35.40 -15.63
N ALA A 136 4.66 36.72 -15.39
CA ALA A 136 4.16 37.74 -16.30
C ALA A 136 4.80 37.64 -17.70
N ALA A 137 6.10 37.34 -17.78
CA ALA A 137 6.80 37.13 -19.06
C ALA A 137 6.33 35.89 -19.85
N LEU A 138 5.56 35.00 -19.22
CA LEU A 138 5.01 33.77 -19.81
C LEU A 138 3.48 33.80 -19.97
N ASP A 139 2.88 34.98 -19.77
CA ASP A 139 1.43 35.21 -19.74
C ASP A 139 0.72 34.27 -18.75
N LEU A 140 1.31 34.08 -17.56
CA LEU A 140 0.75 33.26 -16.49
C LEU A 140 0.03 34.13 -15.45
N GLU A 141 -1.21 33.76 -15.12
CA GLU A 141 -1.90 34.33 -13.97
C GLU A 141 -1.20 33.90 -12.69
N CYS A 142 -0.86 34.87 -11.84
CA CYS A 142 -0.26 34.58 -10.55
C CYS A 142 -0.63 35.64 -9.53
N SER A 143 -0.71 35.22 -8.27
CA SER A 143 -1.09 36.11 -7.17
C SER A 143 -0.24 35.82 -5.94
N LEU A 144 0.36 36.86 -5.36
CA LEU A 144 1.06 36.77 -4.09
C LEU A 144 0.04 36.77 -2.94
N TRP A 145 0.16 35.79 -2.06
CA TRP A 145 -0.73 35.55 -0.92
C TRP A 145 0.03 35.75 0.39
N GLY A 146 -0.60 36.46 1.32
CA GLY A 146 -0.16 36.48 2.72
C GLY A 146 -0.63 35.25 3.50
N PRO A 147 -0.13 35.04 4.74
CA PRO A 147 -0.39 33.84 5.53
C PRO A 147 -1.89 33.59 5.80
N ALA A 148 -2.68 34.67 5.97
CA ALA A 148 -4.12 34.57 6.19
C ALA A 148 -4.86 33.93 5.00
N ARG A 149 -4.45 34.24 3.76
CA ARG A 149 -5.05 33.63 2.57
C ARG A 149 -4.61 32.17 2.42
N VAL A 150 -3.35 31.87 2.71
CA VAL A 150 -2.83 30.49 2.73
C VAL A 150 -3.61 29.64 3.73
N LYS A 151 -3.86 30.12 4.95
CA LYS A 151 -4.64 29.42 5.97
C LYS A 151 -6.08 29.12 5.53
N LEU A 152 -6.70 30.04 4.79
CA LEU A 152 -8.06 29.85 4.27
C LEU A 152 -8.11 28.77 3.18
N GLU A 153 -7.12 28.74 2.29
CA GLU A 153 -7.11 27.91 1.08
C GLU A 153 -6.43 26.54 1.28
N GLU A 154 -5.44 26.45 2.16
CA GLU A 154 -4.65 25.25 2.47
C GLU A 154 -4.44 25.12 4.00
N PRO A 155 -5.50 24.87 4.79
CA PRO A 155 -5.49 24.95 6.26
C PRO A 155 -4.60 23.91 6.97
N ASN A 156 -4.15 22.87 6.26
CA ASN A 156 -3.29 21.82 6.84
C ASN A 156 -1.79 22.15 6.74
N LEU A 157 -1.41 23.28 6.12
CA LEU A 157 -0.02 23.74 6.09
C LEU A 157 0.40 24.29 7.45
N ALA A 158 1.70 24.28 7.73
CA ALA A 158 2.29 24.87 8.92
C ALA A 158 2.29 26.41 8.83
N ILE A 159 1.10 27.01 8.96
CA ILE A 159 0.84 28.44 8.71
C ILE A 159 1.79 29.36 9.50
N ASP A 160 2.09 29.01 10.75
CA ASP A 160 2.95 29.81 11.63
C ASP A 160 4.41 29.89 11.13
N SER A 161 4.78 29.11 10.11
CA SER A 161 6.12 29.10 9.49
C SER A 161 6.14 29.64 8.06
N ILE A 162 5.06 30.29 7.61
CA ILE A 162 4.88 30.81 6.26
C ILE A 162 4.78 32.34 6.31
N GLU A 163 5.65 33.02 5.57
CA GLU A 163 5.64 34.50 5.42
C GLU A 163 4.78 34.93 4.21
N GLY A 164 4.71 34.08 3.19
CA GLY A 164 3.87 34.32 2.02
C GLY A 164 3.95 33.18 1.02
N ALA A 165 3.16 33.29 -0.05
CA ALA A 165 3.16 32.29 -1.11
C ALA A 165 2.79 32.88 -2.47
N LEU A 166 3.32 32.32 -3.55
CA LEU A 166 2.90 32.64 -4.92
C LEU A 166 1.98 31.53 -5.43
N SER A 167 0.72 31.87 -5.72
CA SER A 167 -0.26 30.96 -6.32
C SER A 167 -0.24 31.08 -7.84
N ILE A 168 -0.13 29.95 -8.54
CA ILE A 168 -0.14 29.85 -10.01
C ILE A 168 -1.19 28.80 -10.42
N PRO A 169 -2.39 29.20 -10.89
CA PRO A 169 -3.50 28.28 -11.19
C PRO A 169 -3.30 27.31 -12.37
N GLU A 170 -2.31 27.55 -13.25
CA GLU A 170 -2.13 26.81 -14.52
C GLU A 170 -1.60 25.39 -14.33
N THR A 171 -0.92 25.11 -13.22
CA THR A 171 -0.33 23.78 -12.97
C THR A 171 -1.41 22.72 -12.81
N SER A 172 -1.19 21.57 -13.43
CA SER A 172 -2.11 20.42 -13.37
C SER A 172 -1.37 19.15 -12.98
N VAL A 173 -2.12 18.13 -12.56
CA VAL A 173 -1.61 16.78 -12.32
C VAL A 173 -2.36 15.78 -13.19
N VAL A 174 -1.63 14.76 -13.64
CA VAL A 174 -2.11 13.68 -14.52
C VAL A 174 -1.57 12.35 -14.00
N ASN A 175 -2.24 11.24 -14.33
CA ASN A 175 -1.66 9.92 -14.16
C ASN A 175 -0.80 9.59 -15.40
N PRO A 176 0.54 9.49 -15.28
CA PRO A 176 1.42 9.31 -16.43
C PRO A 176 1.24 7.96 -17.13
N PHE A 177 0.83 6.92 -16.38
CA PHE A 177 0.58 5.58 -16.92
C PHE A 177 -0.64 5.55 -17.81
N GLU A 178 -1.73 6.15 -17.31
CA GLU A 178 -2.98 6.26 -18.04
C GLU A 178 -2.77 7.04 -19.33
N LEU A 179 -2.07 8.18 -19.26
CA LEU A 179 -1.76 8.99 -20.42
C LEU A 179 -1.03 8.17 -21.50
N CYS A 180 0.05 7.50 -21.13
CA CYS A 180 0.81 6.73 -22.11
C CYS A 180 0.06 5.51 -22.63
N ASN A 181 -0.67 4.77 -21.78
CA ASN A 181 -1.47 3.65 -22.25
C ASN A 181 -2.57 4.11 -23.23
N ALA A 182 -3.21 5.25 -22.96
CA ALA A 182 -4.22 5.82 -23.85
C ALA A 182 -3.61 6.22 -25.21
N MET A 183 -2.45 6.87 -25.21
CA MET A 183 -1.74 7.21 -26.45
C MET A 183 -1.30 5.96 -27.24
N ALA A 184 -0.78 4.93 -26.55
CA ALA A 184 -0.37 3.68 -27.18
C ALA A 184 -1.55 2.93 -27.81
N ASN A 185 -2.67 2.82 -27.08
CA ASN A 185 -3.89 2.19 -27.58
C ASN A 185 -4.45 2.95 -28.80
N CYS A 186 -4.42 4.29 -28.77
CA CYS A 186 -4.84 5.12 -29.89
C CYS A 186 -3.94 4.89 -31.12
N ALA A 187 -2.61 4.88 -30.93
CA ALA A 187 -1.66 4.59 -32.00
C ALA A 187 -1.91 3.19 -32.62
N MET A 188 -2.14 2.17 -31.79
CA MET A 188 -2.46 0.81 -32.25
C MET A 188 -3.78 0.74 -33.02
N ALA A 189 -4.83 1.41 -32.54
CA ALA A 189 -6.12 1.46 -33.23
C ALA A 189 -6.04 2.13 -34.62
N ASN A 190 -5.04 2.99 -34.81
CA ASN A 190 -4.72 3.67 -36.06
C ASN A 190 -3.69 2.92 -36.92
N GLY A 191 -3.25 1.73 -36.51
CA GLY A 191 -2.40 0.85 -37.33
C GLY A 191 -0.90 0.91 -37.03
N VAL A 192 -0.47 1.62 -35.98
CA VAL A 192 0.91 1.54 -35.51
C VAL A 192 1.12 0.22 -34.75
N GLU A 193 2.14 -0.54 -35.14
CA GLU A 193 2.48 -1.79 -34.46
C GLU A 193 3.25 -1.49 -33.17
N ILE A 194 2.89 -2.14 -32.06
CA ILE A 194 3.62 -2.01 -30.78
C ILE A 194 4.07 -3.40 -30.34
N SER A 195 5.37 -3.54 -30.10
CA SER A 195 6.01 -4.80 -29.71
C SER A 195 6.77 -4.64 -28.40
N CYS A 196 6.12 -5.04 -27.30
CA CYS A 196 6.72 -5.14 -25.96
C CYS A 196 7.64 -6.38 -25.84
N GLY A 197 8.42 -6.46 -24.75
CA GLY A 197 9.38 -7.55 -24.50
C GLY A 197 10.51 -7.64 -25.53
N SER A 198 10.70 -6.61 -26.35
CA SER A 198 11.53 -6.60 -27.54
C SER A 198 12.71 -5.66 -27.34
N THR A 199 13.88 -6.21 -26.99
CA THR A 199 15.08 -5.43 -26.72
C THR A 199 15.89 -5.28 -28.00
N VAL A 200 16.14 -4.04 -28.44
CA VAL A 200 17.09 -3.78 -29.53
C VAL A 200 18.51 -3.96 -29.00
N THR A 201 19.26 -4.87 -29.62
CA THR A 201 20.62 -5.26 -29.19
C THR A 201 21.68 -4.97 -30.23
N GLY A 202 21.29 -4.46 -31.41
CA GLY A 202 22.21 -4.05 -32.46
C GLY A 202 21.50 -3.24 -33.52
N ILE A 203 22.21 -2.25 -34.08
CA ILE A 203 21.70 -1.36 -35.13
C ILE A 203 22.79 -1.24 -36.20
N ARG A 204 22.45 -1.53 -37.46
CA ARG A 204 23.38 -1.41 -38.58
C ARG A 204 22.75 -0.62 -39.71
N LYS A 205 23.50 0.35 -40.23
CA LYS A 205 23.14 1.07 -41.45
C LYS A 205 23.60 0.24 -42.66
N ILE A 206 22.67 -0.12 -43.54
CA ILE A 206 22.94 -0.90 -44.75
C ILE A 206 22.58 -0.09 -46.00
N ASN A 207 23.42 -0.19 -47.03
CA ASN A 207 23.17 0.39 -48.34
C ASN A 207 22.59 -0.71 -49.24
N ARG A 208 21.25 -0.77 -49.36
CA ARG A 208 20.46 -1.70 -50.20
C ARG A 208 20.47 -3.18 -49.75
N LEU A 209 19.31 -3.85 -49.85
CA LEU A 209 19.23 -5.30 -50.01
C LEU A 209 19.53 -5.57 -51.50
N ALA A 210 20.55 -6.37 -51.83
CA ALA A 210 20.80 -6.73 -53.22
C ALA A 210 19.61 -7.56 -53.76
N GLU A 211 18.94 -7.06 -54.79
CA GLU A 211 18.07 -7.88 -55.64
C GLU A 211 18.94 -8.39 -56.79
N GLU A 212 19.07 -9.72 -56.92
CA GLU A 212 19.42 -10.35 -58.19
C GLU A 212 18.12 -10.42 -59.02
N ASP A 213 17.94 -9.47 -59.94
CA ASP A 213 17.74 -9.70 -61.38
C ASP A 213 17.14 -8.49 -62.12
N GLY A 214 17.79 -8.14 -63.24
CA GLY A 214 17.13 -7.74 -64.50
C GLY A 214 16.56 -6.33 -64.66
N ASP A 215 17.38 -5.44 -65.24
CA ASP A 215 17.00 -4.33 -66.14
C ASP A 215 15.95 -3.30 -65.70
N ALA A 216 16.44 -2.21 -65.09
CA ALA A 216 16.37 -0.84 -65.62
C ALA A 216 16.77 0.15 -64.52
N LEU A 217 17.87 0.88 -64.76
CA LEU A 217 18.30 2.00 -63.91
C LEU A 217 17.26 3.13 -64.00
N VAL A 218 16.41 3.27 -62.98
CA VAL A 218 15.70 4.51 -62.69
C VAL A 218 16.46 5.24 -61.59
N GLU A 219 16.88 6.47 -61.88
CA GLU A 219 17.43 7.42 -60.92
C GLU A 219 16.42 7.73 -59.80
N SER A 220 16.57 7.10 -58.65
CA SER A 220 16.20 7.69 -57.36
C SER A 220 17.12 7.12 -56.28
N ALA A 221 17.99 7.99 -55.75
CA ALA A 221 19.14 7.66 -54.91
C ALA A 221 18.77 7.03 -53.52
N PRO A 222 19.77 6.67 -52.69
CA PRO A 222 19.89 5.37 -52.03
C PRO A 222 18.83 5.11 -50.93
N LYS A 223 18.18 3.93 -50.93
CA LYS A 223 17.44 3.44 -49.76
C LYS A 223 18.42 2.91 -48.71
N VAL A 224 19.02 3.84 -47.96
CA VAL A 224 19.65 3.53 -46.69
C VAL A 224 18.58 2.92 -45.78
N ILE A 225 18.85 1.74 -45.25
CA ILE A 225 17.95 1.03 -44.32
C ILE A 225 18.73 0.75 -43.04
N PHE A 226 18.04 0.84 -41.91
CA PHE A 226 18.53 0.38 -40.62
C PHE A 226 18.08 -1.05 -40.39
N GLU A 227 19.04 -1.95 -40.20
CA GLU A 227 18.80 -3.30 -39.69
C GLU A 227 18.86 -3.26 -38.16
N LEU A 228 17.77 -3.71 -37.52
CA LEU A 228 17.62 -3.79 -36.08
C LEU A 228 17.65 -5.25 -35.64
N ARG A 229 18.58 -5.59 -34.74
CA ARG A 229 18.62 -6.91 -34.10
C ARG A 229 17.83 -6.89 -32.79
N ILE A 230 16.70 -7.59 -32.77
CA ILE A 230 15.76 -7.64 -31.65
C ILE A 230 15.94 -8.95 -30.89
N SER A 231 16.20 -8.86 -29.59
CA SER A 231 16.23 -10.00 -28.68
C SER A 231 14.95 -10.05 -27.86
N ARG A 232 14.35 -11.25 -27.78
CA ARG A 232 13.22 -11.58 -26.91
C ARG A 232 13.66 -12.73 -26.00
N GLN A 233 13.33 -12.67 -24.72
CA GLN A 233 13.78 -13.69 -23.78
C GLN A 233 13.24 -15.07 -24.21
N GLY A 234 14.09 -16.10 -24.19
CA GLY A 234 13.68 -17.48 -24.54
C GLY A 234 13.47 -17.76 -26.03
N SER A 235 13.72 -16.79 -26.92
CA SER A 235 13.50 -16.91 -28.37
C SER A 235 14.74 -16.48 -29.16
N SER A 236 14.88 -17.00 -30.39
CA SER A 236 15.97 -16.60 -31.29
C SER A 236 15.86 -15.12 -31.67
N PRO A 237 16.98 -14.41 -31.90
CA PRO A 237 16.94 -13.02 -32.33
C PRO A 237 16.15 -12.84 -33.64
N VAL A 238 15.37 -11.76 -33.71
CA VAL A 238 14.61 -11.37 -34.90
C VAL A 238 15.27 -10.14 -35.53
N TYR A 239 15.32 -10.10 -36.86
CA TYR A 239 15.86 -8.98 -37.62
C TYR A 239 14.75 -8.22 -38.31
N LEU A 240 14.74 -6.90 -38.14
CA LEU A 240 13.75 -5.99 -38.69
C LEU A 240 14.45 -4.85 -39.42
N TYR A 241 13.84 -4.35 -40.49
CA TYR A 241 14.39 -3.30 -41.33
C TYR A 241 13.53 -2.04 -41.27
N ALA A 242 14.15 -0.87 -41.15
CA ALA A 242 13.45 0.41 -41.11
C ALA A 242 14.16 1.48 -41.94
N GLN A 243 13.43 2.31 -42.68
CA GLN A 243 14.02 3.45 -43.42
C GLN A 243 14.43 4.59 -42.47
N THR A 244 13.69 4.80 -41.39
CA THR A 244 13.96 5.81 -40.37
C THR A 244 13.82 5.18 -38.99
N VAL A 245 14.71 5.56 -38.06
CA VAL A 245 14.71 5.07 -36.68
C VAL A 245 14.68 6.25 -35.72
N ILE A 246 13.78 6.24 -34.75
CA ILE A 246 13.77 7.17 -33.61
C ILE A 246 14.34 6.45 -32.39
N ASN A 247 15.41 6.98 -31.81
CA ASN A 247 15.94 6.57 -30.51
C ASN A 247 15.29 7.41 -29.39
N ALA A 248 14.27 6.85 -28.73
CA ALA A 248 13.54 7.47 -27.62
C ALA A 248 13.71 6.68 -26.30
N THR A 249 14.91 6.16 -26.05
CA THR A 249 15.19 5.21 -24.96
C THR A 249 15.57 5.84 -23.61
N GLY A 250 15.35 7.16 -23.46
CA GLY A 250 15.44 7.85 -22.18
C GLY A 250 16.84 7.78 -21.55
N VAL A 251 16.94 7.18 -20.36
CA VAL A 251 18.22 7.03 -19.64
C VAL A 251 19.24 6.15 -20.36
N ASP A 252 18.79 5.33 -21.33
CA ASP A 252 19.62 4.43 -22.11
C ASP A 252 19.92 4.99 -23.52
N ALA A 253 19.55 6.24 -23.81
CA ALA A 253 19.75 6.83 -25.14
C ALA A 253 21.21 6.86 -25.58
N GLY A 254 22.15 7.05 -24.64
CA GLY A 254 23.59 6.93 -24.90
C GLY A 254 23.98 5.52 -25.34
N SER A 255 23.64 4.51 -24.53
CA SER A 255 23.96 3.10 -24.83
C SER A 255 23.31 2.58 -26.11
N VAL A 256 22.12 3.06 -26.46
CA VAL A 256 21.46 2.69 -27.73
C VAL A 256 22.08 3.42 -28.92
N THR A 257 22.58 4.65 -28.72
CA THR A 257 23.35 5.36 -29.76
C THR A 257 24.63 4.60 -30.11
N GLU A 258 25.32 4.05 -29.11
CA GLU A 258 26.54 3.26 -29.29
C GLU A 258 26.33 1.97 -30.08
N LEU A 259 25.09 1.46 -30.18
CA LEU A 259 24.77 0.30 -31.03
C LEU A 259 24.95 0.60 -32.53
N LEU A 260 24.84 1.87 -32.93
CA LEU A 260 25.09 2.33 -34.30
C LEU A 260 26.51 2.87 -34.43
N LYS A 261 27.34 2.18 -35.23
CA LYS A 261 28.71 2.61 -35.50
C LYS A 261 28.73 4.02 -36.11
N ASN A 262 29.67 4.85 -35.65
CA ASN A 262 29.88 6.24 -36.09
C ASN A 262 28.75 7.24 -35.74
N ALA A 263 27.77 6.85 -34.92
CA ALA A 263 26.80 7.80 -34.40
C ALA A 263 27.47 8.80 -33.43
N THR A 264 26.93 10.01 -33.32
CA THR A 264 27.52 11.02 -32.44
C THR A 264 27.23 10.65 -30.97
N PRO A 265 28.24 10.48 -30.10
CA PRO A 265 28.03 10.02 -28.73
C PRO A 265 27.12 10.94 -27.89
N ILE A 266 26.35 10.34 -26.98
CA ILE A 266 25.47 11.04 -26.03
C ILE A 266 25.83 10.61 -24.61
N ASN A 267 26.42 11.54 -23.84
CA ASN A 267 26.82 11.28 -22.45
C ASN A 267 25.71 11.66 -21.49
N ILE A 268 25.08 10.66 -20.86
CA ILE A 268 24.00 10.85 -19.89
C ILE A 268 24.51 10.58 -18.47
N THR A 269 24.35 11.58 -17.59
CA THR A 269 24.47 11.40 -16.14
C THR A 269 23.12 10.99 -15.56
N LYS A 270 23.09 9.85 -14.86
CA LYS A 270 21.89 9.37 -14.18
C LYS A 270 21.75 10.09 -12.84
N ARG A 271 20.60 10.72 -12.60
CA ARG A 271 20.28 11.35 -11.31
C ARG A 271 19.08 10.70 -10.66
N ARG A 272 19.27 10.12 -9.48
CA ARG A 272 18.23 9.45 -8.71
C ARG A 272 17.24 10.47 -8.16
N GLY A 273 15.96 10.12 -8.23
CA GLY A 273 14.89 10.79 -7.50
C GLY A 273 13.97 9.79 -6.85
N GLU A 274 13.89 9.87 -5.53
CA GLU A 274 13.02 9.04 -4.69
C GLU A 274 11.67 9.70 -4.46
N LEU A 275 10.58 8.96 -4.53
CA LEU A 275 9.21 9.43 -4.35
C LEU A 275 8.45 8.43 -3.48
N TYR A 276 7.57 8.96 -2.63
CA TYR A 276 6.73 8.19 -1.73
C TYR A 276 5.27 8.54 -1.97
N VAL A 277 4.46 7.54 -2.30
CA VAL A 277 3.01 7.66 -2.45
C VAL A 277 2.37 7.33 -1.12
N LEU A 278 1.62 8.29 -0.61
CA LEU A 278 0.92 8.24 0.65
C LEU A 278 -0.55 7.93 0.44
N ASP A 279 -1.17 7.50 1.52
CA ASP A 279 -2.51 6.99 1.49
C ASP A 279 -3.63 8.01 1.24
N LYS A 280 -4.75 7.53 0.67
CA LYS A 280 -5.98 8.29 0.42
C LYS A 280 -6.66 8.85 1.69
N ASN A 281 -6.23 8.47 2.89
CA ASN A 281 -6.54 9.13 4.16
C ASN A 281 -6.08 10.58 4.18
N LEU A 282 -5.04 10.89 3.41
CA LEU A 282 -4.51 12.23 3.22
C LEU A 282 -5.10 12.90 1.97
N LYS A 283 -6.14 12.32 1.36
CA LYS A 283 -6.84 12.94 0.24
C LYS A 283 -7.29 14.34 0.65
N ASP A 284 -7.00 15.31 -0.21
CA ASP A 284 -7.31 16.74 -0.03
C ASP A 284 -6.68 17.37 1.24
N VAL A 285 -5.65 16.74 1.84
CA VAL A 285 -4.80 17.39 2.86
C VAL A 285 -4.12 18.62 2.28
N VAL A 286 -3.65 18.50 1.06
CA VAL A 286 -3.29 19.61 0.19
C VAL A 286 -4.13 19.55 -1.06
N THR A 287 -4.57 20.70 -1.58
CA THR A 287 -5.38 20.76 -2.80
C THR A 287 -4.60 21.23 -4.02
N ARG A 288 -3.46 21.90 -3.80
CA ARG A 288 -2.47 22.38 -4.78
C ARG A 288 -1.15 21.60 -4.69
N VAL A 289 -0.34 21.66 -5.74
CA VAL A 289 1.06 21.22 -5.67
C VAL A 289 1.83 22.24 -4.82
N ILE A 290 2.45 21.79 -3.73
CA ILE A 290 3.20 22.67 -2.82
C ILE A 290 4.68 22.61 -3.18
N PHE A 291 5.24 23.77 -3.51
CA PHE A 291 6.65 23.99 -3.75
C PHE A 291 7.27 24.77 -2.58
N SER A 292 8.52 24.48 -2.27
CA SER A 292 9.37 25.45 -1.57
C SER A 292 10.04 26.37 -2.58
N VAL A 293 10.44 27.57 -2.15
CA VAL A 293 11.32 28.42 -2.97
C VAL A 293 12.60 27.66 -3.28
N ILE A 294 12.95 27.63 -4.56
CA ILE A 294 14.15 26.97 -5.07
C ILE A 294 15.24 28.04 -5.19
N PRO A 295 16.42 27.87 -4.57
CA PRO A 295 17.54 28.78 -4.76
C PRO A 295 17.95 28.88 -6.24
N ASN A 296 18.36 30.06 -6.70
CA ASN A 296 18.68 30.32 -8.12
C ASN A 296 19.82 29.43 -8.70
N ASN A 297 20.66 28.85 -7.84
CA ASN A 297 21.76 27.95 -8.21
C ASN A 297 21.42 26.45 -8.05
N ALA A 298 20.18 26.11 -7.69
CA ALA A 298 19.80 24.73 -7.45
C ALA A 298 19.72 23.93 -8.76
N SER A 299 20.29 22.73 -8.77
CA SER A 299 20.28 21.83 -9.92
C SER A 299 18.93 21.12 -10.13
N SER A 300 17.97 21.27 -9.21
CA SER A 300 16.67 20.59 -9.21
C SER A 300 15.52 21.50 -8.78
N LYS A 301 14.28 21.12 -9.11
CA LYS A 301 13.05 21.84 -8.72
C LYS A 301 12.63 21.62 -7.25
N GLY A 302 13.52 21.10 -6.41
CA GLY A 302 13.25 20.82 -4.99
C GLY A 302 12.34 19.63 -4.72
N MET A 303 12.05 19.40 -3.44
CA MET A 303 11.08 18.43 -2.95
C MET A 303 9.69 19.07 -2.87
N LEU A 304 8.65 18.28 -3.17
CA LEU A 304 7.29 18.75 -3.37
C LEU A 304 6.31 17.93 -2.53
N ILE A 305 5.14 18.51 -2.26
CA ILE A 305 3.93 17.78 -1.85
C ILE A 305 2.92 17.85 -2.99
N ILE A 306 2.52 16.69 -3.49
CA ILE A 306 1.79 16.57 -4.76
C ILE A 306 0.45 15.87 -4.50
N PRO A 307 -0.70 16.56 -4.62
CA PRO A 307 -1.98 15.87 -4.72
C PRO A 307 -2.04 15.15 -6.08
N THR A 308 -2.38 13.87 -6.08
CA THR A 308 -2.49 13.10 -7.33
C THR A 308 -3.93 13.08 -7.85
N VAL A 309 -4.12 12.81 -9.15
CA VAL A 309 -5.47 12.61 -9.73
C VAL A 309 -6.24 11.45 -9.11
N ASP A 310 -5.52 10.49 -8.55
CA ASP A 310 -6.09 9.28 -7.92
C ASP A 310 -6.51 9.50 -6.46
N GLY A 311 -6.35 10.71 -5.93
CA GLY A 311 -6.69 11.07 -4.54
C GLY A 311 -5.65 10.63 -3.50
N THR A 312 -4.54 10.04 -3.92
CA THR A 312 -3.34 9.87 -3.07
C THR A 312 -2.55 11.17 -2.99
N VAL A 313 -1.68 11.30 -1.98
CA VAL A 313 -0.67 12.37 -1.88
C VAL A 313 0.69 11.76 -2.19
N MET A 314 1.57 12.46 -2.89
CA MET A 314 2.93 12.01 -3.17
C MET A 314 3.94 13.05 -2.69
N VAL A 315 5.06 12.60 -2.12
CA VAL A 315 6.13 13.48 -1.64
C VAL A 315 7.48 13.13 -2.24
N GLY A 316 8.32 14.15 -2.42
CA GLY A 316 9.61 14.09 -3.09
C GLY A 316 9.64 14.99 -4.33
N PRO A 317 10.63 14.87 -5.24
CA PRO A 317 11.69 13.88 -5.22
C PRO A 317 13.01 14.36 -4.62
N THR A 318 13.90 13.44 -4.25
CA THR A 318 15.35 13.73 -4.12
C THR A 318 16.02 13.98 -5.49
N ALA A 319 17.28 14.43 -5.47
CA ALA A 319 18.04 14.81 -6.66
C ALA A 319 19.54 14.41 -6.57
N GLU A 320 19.82 13.16 -6.21
CA GLU A 320 21.18 12.67 -5.99
C GLU A 320 21.84 12.18 -7.29
N PRO A 321 23.03 12.67 -7.66
CA PRO A 321 23.77 12.14 -8.80
C PRO A 321 24.26 10.72 -8.50
N LEU A 322 24.13 9.82 -9.48
CA LEU A 322 24.72 8.48 -9.41
C LEU A 322 26.09 8.49 -10.11
N GLY A 323 27.06 7.76 -9.55
CA GLY A 323 28.42 7.65 -10.10
C GLY A 323 28.47 7.00 -11.49
N SER A 324 29.58 7.19 -12.20
CA SER A 324 29.80 6.75 -13.59
C SER A 324 30.11 5.24 -13.75
N THR A 325 30.30 4.50 -12.65
CA THR A 325 30.66 3.09 -12.69
C THR A 325 29.43 2.18 -12.69
N GLY A 326 29.08 1.65 -13.86
CA GLY A 326 28.25 0.44 -14.04
C GLY A 326 26.88 0.47 -13.37
N SER A 327 25.87 0.97 -14.07
CA SER A 327 24.49 1.00 -13.56
C SER A 327 23.95 -0.42 -13.32
N ASN A 328 24.05 -0.90 -12.09
CA ASN A 328 23.20 -1.97 -11.63
C ASN A 328 21.82 -1.34 -11.33
N MET A 329 20.74 -2.07 -11.60
CA MET A 329 19.38 -1.68 -11.13
C MET A 329 19.36 -1.47 -9.61
N ALA A 330 20.34 -2.02 -8.90
CA ALA A 330 20.65 -1.81 -7.50
C ALA A 330 20.91 -0.34 -7.10
N ASP A 331 21.35 0.52 -8.02
CA ASP A 331 21.69 1.92 -7.73
C ASP A 331 20.45 2.85 -7.75
N ILE A 332 19.31 2.34 -8.22
CA ILE A 332 18.05 3.09 -8.38
C ILE A 332 17.01 2.56 -7.40
N GLU A 333 17.33 2.66 -6.11
CA GLU A 333 16.46 2.26 -5.01
C GLU A 333 16.21 3.42 -4.05
N THR A 334 15.16 3.30 -3.24
CA THR A 334 14.91 4.25 -2.16
C THR A 334 15.86 4.00 -1.00
N THR A 335 16.27 5.05 -0.31
CA THR A 335 17.20 4.99 0.81
C THR A 335 16.57 5.54 2.08
N GLU A 336 17.10 5.14 3.23
CA GLU A 336 16.64 5.65 4.52
C GLU A 336 16.94 7.15 4.69
N ASP A 337 18.10 7.61 4.19
CA ASP A 337 18.47 9.03 4.16
C ASP A 337 17.54 9.85 3.26
N GLY A 338 17.26 9.35 2.06
CA GLY A 338 16.31 9.95 1.12
C GLY A 338 14.90 10.00 1.70
N ARG A 339 14.45 8.92 2.36
CA ARG A 339 13.17 8.88 3.09
C ARG A 339 13.14 9.95 4.19
N SER A 340 14.15 9.96 5.07
CA SER A 340 14.20 10.86 6.22
C SER A 340 14.21 12.32 5.79
N THR A 341 14.98 12.64 4.75
CA THR A 341 15.06 14.00 4.19
C THR A 341 13.73 14.45 3.56
N ILE A 342 13.09 13.59 2.76
CA ILE A 342 11.79 13.89 2.15
C ILE A 342 10.72 14.11 3.23
N PHE A 343 10.64 13.23 4.22
CA PHE A 343 9.61 13.35 5.25
C PHE A 343 9.88 14.50 6.23
N ALA A 344 11.15 14.78 6.59
CA ALA A 344 11.47 15.95 7.39
C ALA A 344 11.04 17.24 6.68
N HIS A 345 11.34 17.35 5.38
CA HIS A 345 10.92 18.49 4.56
C HIS A 345 9.40 18.59 4.43
N ALA A 346 8.72 17.51 4.04
CA ALA A 346 7.28 17.50 3.85
C ALA A 346 6.51 17.75 5.16
N HIS A 347 6.97 17.18 6.28
CA HIS A 347 6.38 17.38 7.60
C HIS A 347 6.52 18.82 8.09
N ALA A 348 7.67 19.47 7.82
CA ALA A 348 7.88 20.88 8.14
C ALA A 348 6.90 21.82 7.41
N LEU A 349 6.46 21.46 6.20
CA LEU A 349 5.46 22.22 5.44
C LEU A 349 4.02 21.83 5.80
N CYS A 350 3.77 20.54 6.04
CA CYS A 350 2.46 19.98 6.36
C CYS A 350 2.60 18.90 7.44
N PRO A 351 2.37 19.22 8.74
CA PRO A 351 2.58 18.29 9.85
C PRO A 351 1.74 17.00 9.80
N ARG A 352 0.70 16.97 8.96
CA ARG A 352 -0.12 15.77 8.73
C ARG A 352 0.57 14.71 7.87
N ILE A 353 1.65 15.06 7.18
CA ILE A 353 2.42 14.12 6.35
C ILE A 353 3.42 13.39 7.24
N VAL A 354 3.25 12.07 7.33
CA VAL A 354 4.08 11.19 8.17
C VAL A 354 4.37 9.86 7.45
N PRO A 355 5.51 9.20 7.74
CA PRO A 355 5.92 7.95 7.07
C PRO A 355 4.94 6.77 7.22
N GLU A 356 4.12 6.75 8.27
CA GLU A 356 3.15 5.68 8.52
C GLU A 356 2.09 5.58 7.41
N GLU A 357 1.85 6.67 6.68
CA GLU A 357 0.90 6.73 5.57
C GLU A 357 1.51 6.26 4.24
N ILE A 358 2.79 5.84 4.20
CA ILE A 358 3.42 5.30 2.99
C ILE A 358 2.66 4.06 2.52
N MET A 359 2.15 4.12 1.28
CA MET A 359 1.61 2.97 0.56
C MET A 359 2.65 2.34 -0.35
N TYR A 360 3.44 3.16 -1.01
CA TYR A 360 4.33 2.71 -2.07
C TYR A 360 5.51 3.67 -2.17
N SER A 361 6.71 3.14 -2.37
CA SER A 361 7.91 3.95 -2.60
C SER A 361 8.58 3.54 -3.92
N PHE A 362 9.19 4.52 -4.58
CA PHE A 362 9.94 4.28 -5.79
C PHE A 362 11.05 5.28 -6.02
N ALA A 363 12.12 4.82 -6.66
CA ALA A 363 13.15 5.67 -7.22
C ALA A 363 13.20 5.51 -8.74
N SER A 364 13.68 6.54 -9.42
CA SER A 364 14.07 6.47 -10.83
C SER A 364 15.26 7.37 -11.12
N ALA A 365 16.05 6.98 -12.12
CA ALA A 365 17.04 7.84 -12.73
C ALA A 365 16.39 8.81 -13.72
N ARG A 366 16.87 10.05 -13.72
CA ARG A 366 16.63 11.07 -14.75
C ARG A 366 17.83 11.12 -15.69
N ALA A 367 17.57 11.30 -16.98
CA ALA A 367 18.59 11.47 -18.00
C ALA A 367 19.06 12.93 -18.02
N VAL A 368 20.19 13.22 -17.38
CA VAL A 368 20.77 14.58 -17.33
C VAL A 368 21.91 14.66 -18.34
N LEU A 369 21.86 15.66 -19.23
CA LEU A 369 22.96 16.01 -20.13
C LEU A 369 23.75 17.19 -19.55
N PRO A 370 25.05 17.35 -19.90
CA PRO A 370 25.85 18.50 -19.48
C PRO A 370 25.24 19.85 -19.84
N SER A 371 24.53 19.93 -20.98
CA SER A 371 23.83 21.15 -21.42
C SER A 371 22.60 21.49 -20.58
N ASN A 372 22.10 20.56 -19.77
CA ASN A 372 20.83 20.64 -19.04
C ASN A 372 19.56 20.85 -19.92
N ASP A 373 19.72 20.77 -21.25
CA ASP A 373 18.67 20.91 -22.27
C ASP A 373 18.33 19.56 -22.94
N PHE A 374 17.24 19.51 -23.69
CA PHE A 374 16.87 18.40 -24.55
C PHE A 374 17.73 18.39 -25.81
N VAL A 375 18.10 17.19 -26.27
CA VAL A 375 18.80 17.01 -27.56
C VAL A 375 17.90 16.16 -28.45
N ILE A 376 17.33 16.81 -29.48
CA ILE A 376 16.54 16.16 -30.52
C ILE A 376 17.11 16.58 -31.88
N ARG A 377 17.60 15.62 -32.66
CA ARG A 377 18.23 15.89 -33.97
C ARG A 377 18.19 14.66 -34.88
N ASP A 378 18.21 14.90 -36.18
CA ASP A 378 18.30 13.86 -37.21
C ASP A 378 19.77 13.61 -37.59
N GLU A 379 20.26 12.37 -37.42
CA GLU A 379 21.58 11.90 -37.85
C GLU A 379 21.46 10.97 -39.07
N ASP A 380 20.94 11.54 -40.16
CA ASP A 380 20.71 10.86 -41.44
C ASP A 380 19.81 9.62 -41.33
N GLY A 381 18.57 9.85 -40.88
CA GLY A 381 17.53 8.85 -40.67
C GLY A 381 17.56 8.20 -39.29
N PHE A 382 18.61 8.42 -38.50
CA PHE A 382 18.68 8.03 -37.09
C PHE A 382 18.38 9.24 -36.20
N ILE A 383 17.13 9.41 -35.81
CA ILE A 383 16.65 10.56 -35.04
C ILE A 383 16.87 10.30 -33.56
N GLN A 384 17.67 11.15 -32.92
CA GLN A 384 17.98 11.06 -31.51
C GLN A 384 16.96 11.83 -30.67
N CYS A 385 16.55 11.26 -29.53
CA CYS A 385 15.75 11.94 -28.50
C CYS A 385 16.34 11.65 -27.12
N ALA A 386 17.19 12.56 -26.63
CA ALA A 386 17.98 12.38 -25.42
C ALA A 386 17.87 13.56 -24.43
N GLY A 387 18.24 13.31 -23.18
CA GLY A 387 18.23 14.32 -22.12
C GLY A 387 16.84 14.69 -21.60
N ILE A 388 15.82 13.86 -21.88
CA ILE A 388 14.42 14.11 -21.51
C ILE A 388 14.22 13.88 -20.00
N GLN A 389 14.60 14.88 -19.20
CA GLN A 389 14.31 15.01 -17.76
C GLN A 389 13.12 15.95 -17.52
N SER A 390 12.74 16.21 -16.25
CA SER A 390 11.68 17.21 -15.94
C SER A 390 11.97 18.53 -16.67
N PRO A 391 11.01 19.06 -17.45
CA PRO A 391 9.57 18.78 -17.50
C PRO A 391 9.13 17.79 -18.62
N GLY A 392 9.86 16.69 -18.84
CA GLY A 392 9.67 15.76 -19.96
C GLY A 392 8.28 15.12 -20.07
N LEU A 393 7.53 14.99 -18.97
CA LEU A 393 6.12 14.57 -19.03
C LEU A 393 5.26 15.64 -19.71
N THR A 394 5.39 16.91 -19.29
CA THR A 394 4.69 18.06 -19.84
C THR A 394 5.05 18.29 -21.31
N ALA A 395 6.34 18.16 -21.64
CA ALA A 395 6.83 18.34 -23.00
C ALA A 395 6.57 17.13 -23.91
N GLY A 396 6.25 15.95 -23.37
CA GLY A 396 6.12 14.68 -24.08
C GLY A 396 5.29 14.75 -25.38
N PRO A 397 4.04 15.23 -25.33
CA PRO A 397 3.23 15.39 -26.54
C PRO A 397 3.87 16.28 -27.61
N ALA A 398 4.50 17.39 -27.21
CA ALA A 398 5.20 18.29 -28.13
C ALA A 398 6.50 17.68 -28.68
N ILE A 399 7.19 16.84 -27.89
CA ILE A 399 8.34 16.04 -28.33
C ILE A 399 7.90 15.06 -29.42
N GLY A 400 6.77 14.37 -29.23
CA GLY A 400 6.22 13.45 -30.23
C GLY A 400 5.97 14.15 -31.57
N ALA A 401 5.28 15.29 -31.55
CA ALA A 401 5.03 16.08 -32.75
C ALA A 401 6.33 16.54 -33.41
N TYR A 402 7.29 17.05 -32.63
CA TYR A 402 8.58 17.50 -33.12
C TYR A 402 9.39 16.38 -33.79
N LEU A 403 9.38 15.17 -33.21
CA LEU A 403 10.03 14.01 -33.79
C LEU A 403 9.43 13.63 -35.14
N ILE A 404 8.10 13.63 -35.26
CA ILE A 404 7.42 13.30 -36.50
C ILE A 404 7.58 14.40 -37.56
N GLU A 405 7.72 15.67 -37.18
CA GLU A 405 8.12 16.72 -38.13
C GLU A 405 9.49 16.44 -38.76
N LEU A 406 10.48 15.95 -37.99
CA LEU A 406 11.77 15.54 -38.56
C LEU A 406 11.63 14.33 -39.50
N VAL A 407 10.76 13.37 -39.17
CA VAL A 407 10.46 12.23 -40.05
C VAL A 407 9.83 12.72 -41.36
N LYS A 408 8.85 13.64 -41.30
CA LYS A 408 8.14 14.18 -42.47
C LYS A 408 9.08 14.79 -43.50
N LEU A 409 10.17 15.43 -43.07
CA LEU A 409 11.18 16.02 -43.96
C LEU A 409 11.90 14.97 -44.84
N ARG A 410 11.82 13.68 -44.49
CA ARG A 410 12.47 12.58 -45.22
C ARG A 410 11.54 11.84 -46.19
N TYR A 411 10.24 12.08 -46.13
CA TYR A 411 9.25 11.38 -46.96
C TYR A 411 8.50 12.35 -47.88
N PRO A 412 8.09 11.91 -49.08
CA PRO A 412 7.23 12.70 -49.95
C PRO A 412 5.91 13.07 -49.28
N SER A 413 5.40 14.27 -49.57
CA SER A 413 4.19 14.85 -48.95
C SER A 413 2.94 13.96 -49.06
N HIS A 414 2.80 13.16 -50.11
CA HIS A 414 1.64 12.27 -50.31
C HIS A 414 1.61 11.11 -49.30
N ARG A 415 2.78 10.62 -48.85
CA ARG A 415 2.87 9.61 -47.77
C ARG A 415 2.55 10.22 -46.41
N MET A 416 2.53 11.55 -46.33
CA MET A 416 2.20 12.32 -45.14
C MET A 416 0.72 12.77 -45.12
N SER A 417 -0.10 12.30 -46.08
CA SER A 417 -1.54 12.57 -46.07
C SER A 417 -2.21 11.91 -44.86
N SER A 418 -3.06 12.66 -44.17
CA SER A 418 -3.72 12.20 -42.95
C SER A 418 -4.77 11.15 -43.27
N ILE A 419 -4.59 9.92 -42.78
CA ILE A 419 -5.73 9.02 -42.58
C ILE A 419 -6.49 9.59 -41.38
N VAL A 420 -7.33 10.60 -41.61
CA VAL A 420 -8.25 11.07 -40.57
C VAL A 420 -9.35 10.03 -40.46
N LYS A 421 -9.13 8.99 -39.64
CA LYS A 421 -10.27 8.46 -38.91
C LYS A 421 -10.73 9.60 -37.99
N PRO A 422 -11.98 10.07 -38.10
CA PRO A 422 -12.42 11.22 -37.32
C PRO A 422 -12.15 10.99 -35.83
N PRO A 423 -11.88 12.03 -35.03
CA PRO A 423 -11.71 11.92 -33.58
C PRO A 423 -12.86 11.17 -32.90
N GLU A 424 -14.05 11.21 -33.51
CA GLU A 424 -15.25 10.47 -33.12
C GLU A 424 -15.05 8.94 -33.08
N ALA A 425 -14.11 8.39 -33.87
CA ALA A 425 -13.69 6.98 -33.82
C ALA A 425 -12.76 6.68 -32.63
N TRP A 426 -12.17 7.70 -31.99
CA TRP A 426 -11.29 7.54 -30.82
C TRP A 426 -12.05 7.40 -29.49
N PHE A 427 -13.35 7.72 -29.47
CA PHE A 427 -14.22 7.63 -28.27
C PHE A 427 -14.63 6.20 -27.89
N TRP A 428 -14.31 5.21 -28.72
CA TRP A 428 -14.90 3.86 -28.63
C TRP A 428 -14.08 2.86 -27.83
N TYR A 429 -12.88 3.23 -27.37
CA TYR A 429 -12.14 2.39 -26.43
C TYR A 429 -12.46 2.85 -25.00
N PRO A 430 -13.38 2.17 -24.27
CA PRO A 430 -13.61 2.50 -22.88
C PRO A 430 -12.33 2.22 -22.10
N ILE A 431 -11.55 3.26 -21.81
CA ILE A 431 -10.34 3.09 -21.00
C ILE A 431 -10.78 2.63 -19.62
N THR A 432 -10.39 1.41 -19.28
CA THR A 432 -10.72 0.73 -18.03
C THR A 432 -10.38 1.60 -16.81
N SER A 433 -9.34 2.44 -16.89
CA SER A 433 -8.96 3.39 -15.83
C SER A 433 -10.09 4.37 -15.49
N ARG A 434 -10.84 4.86 -16.49
CA ARG A 434 -11.96 5.77 -16.27
C ARG A 434 -13.15 5.05 -15.69
N LEU A 435 -13.46 3.85 -16.16
CA LEU A 435 -14.50 3.02 -15.56
C LEU A 435 -14.17 2.77 -14.09
N CYS A 436 -12.96 2.30 -13.79
CA CYS A 436 -12.43 2.08 -12.43
C CYS A 436 -12.58 3.30 -11.50
N ARG A 437 -12.41 4.52 -12.03
CA ARG A 437 -12.53 5.77 -11.27
C ARG A 437 -13.92 6.39 -11.27
N THR A 438 -14.81 5.92 -12.16
CA THR A 438 -16.22 6.27 -12.08
C THR A 438 -16.71 5.72 -10.76
N ALA A 439 -17.15 6.64 -9.89
CA ALA A 439 -17.70 6.29 -8.60
C ALA A 439 -18.73 5.17 -8.81
N LEU A 440 -18.62 4.10 -8.02
CA LEU A 440 -19.40 2.88 -8.25
C LEU A 440 -20.91 3.15 -8.27
N ASP A 441 -21.34 4.21 -7.58
CA ASP A 441 -22.70 4.73 -7.57
C ASP A 441 -23.19 5.32 -8.89
N LYS A 442 -22.28 5.60 -9.82
CA LYS A 442 -22.59 6.06 -11.18
C LYS A 442 -22.53 4.94 -12.22
N ARG A 443 -22.30 3.70 -11.80
CA ARG A 443 -22.20 2.53 -12.71
C ARG A 443 -23.49 1.72 -12.82
N HIS A 444 -24.63 2.20 -12.32
CA HIS A 444 -25.91 1.47 -12.33
C HIS A 444 -26.27 0.91 -13.71
N GLY A 445 -26.23 1.75 -14.76
CA GLY A 445 -26.56 1.31 -16.11
C GLY A 445 -25.57 0.31 -16.73
N LEU A 446 -24.38 0.14 -16.15
CA LEU A 446 -23.43 -0.92 -16.54
C LEU A 446 -23.74 -2.22 -15.80
N ILE A 447 -24.06 -2.14 -14.51
CA ILE A 447 -24.42 -3.30 -13.67
C ILE A 447 -25.71 -3.96 -14.17
N GLU A 448 -26.66 -3.17 -14.69
CA GLU A 448 -27.88 -3.68 -15.33
C GLU A 448 -27.59 -4.58 -16.53
N LYS A 449 -26.54 -4.26 -17.28
CA LYS A 449 -26.15 -4.99 -18.49
C LYS A 449 -25.23 -6.16 -18.18
N ASP A 450 -24.34 -5.99 -17.21
CA ASP A 450 -23.36 -6.98 -16.81
C ASP A 450 -23.09 -6.91 -15.29
N LEU A 451 -23.47 -7.99 -14.59
CA LEU A 451 -23.30 -8.11 -13.14
C LEU A 451 -21.82 -8.20 -12.74
N ASN A 452 -20.89 -8.48 -13.66
CA ASN A 452 -19.45 -8.46 -13.34
C ASN A 452 -18.98 -7.06 -12.91
N PHE A 453 -19.71 -5.98 -13.23
CA PHE A 453 -19.48 -4.64 -12.70
C PHE A 453 -19.87 -4.46 -11.21
N SER A 454 -20.52 -5.44 -10.57
CA SER A 454 -20.76 -5.44 -9.12
C SER A 454 -19.79 -6.32 -8.34
N LYS A 455 -19.07 -7.23 -9.03
CA LYS A 455 -18.14 -8.18 -8.41
C LYS A 455 -16.80 -7.52 -8.12
N ILE A 456 -16.64 -6.97 -6.93
CA ILE A 456 -15.38 -6.30 -6.55
C ILE A 456 -14.27 -7.34 -6.32
N VAL A 457 -13.19 -7.18 -7.09
CA VAL A 457 -11.94 -7.94 -6.95
C VAL A 457 -10.96 -7.21 -6.04
N CYS A 458 -10.78 -5.90 -6.22
CA CYS A 458 -9.90 -5.07 -5.38
C CYS A 458 -10.71 -4.04 -4.58
N GLY A 459 -10.98 -4.33 -3.30
CA GLY A 459 -11.73 -3.42 -2.44
C GLY A 459 -11.04 -2.09 -2.13
N CYS A 460 -9.70 -2.03 -2.12
CA CYS A 460 -8.98 -0.77 -1.85
C CYS A 460 -9.14 0.27 -2.98
N GLU A 461 -9.26 -0.20 -4.22
CA GLU A 461 -9.32 0.63 -5.42
C GLU A 461 -10.67 0.51 -6.13
N CYS A 462 -11.63 -0.22 -5.53
CA CYS A 462 -12.96 -0.44 -6.08
C CYS A 462 -12.96 -1.03 -7.51
N VAL A 463 -12.02 -1.94 -7.79
CA VAL A 463 -11.87 -2.59 -9.10
C VAL A 463 -12.74 -3.83 -9.15
N THR A 464 -13.54 -3.94 -10.22
CA THR A 464 -14.51 -5.01 -10.45
C THR A 464 -13.96 -6.10 -11.36
N GLU A 465 -14.62 -7.25 -11.45
CA GLU A 465 -14.24 -8.33 -12.37
C GLU A 465 -14.32 -7.88 -13.83
N ALA A 466 -15.36 -7.12 -14.20
CA ALA A 466 -15.49 -6.52 -15.53
C ALA A 466 -14.33 -5.56 -15.85
N ASP A 467 -13.86 -4.78 -14.86
CA ASP A 467 -12.68 -3.93 -15.06
C ASP A 467 -11.42 -4.77 -15.38
N ILE A 468 -11.25 -5.92 -14.73
CA ILE A 468 -10.12 -6.81 -15.01
C ILE A 468 -10.24 -7.41 -16.42
N GLU A 469 -11.42 -7.86 -16.82
CA GLU A 469 -11.67 -8.40 -18.17
C GLU A 469 -11.42 -7.36 -19.26
N ASN A 470 -11.87 -6.11 -19.04
CA ASN A 470 -11.60 -5.00 -19.94
C ASN A 470 -10.09 -4.75 -20.03
N ALA A 471 -9.38 -4.64 -18.91
CA ALA A 471 -7.93 -4.43 -18.93
C ALA A 471 -7.16 -5.55 -19.66
N ILE A 472 -7.59 -6.81 -19.54
CA ILE A 472 -7.01 -7.92 -20.30
C ILE A 472 -7.31 -7.77 -21.80
N THR A 473 -8.52 -7.35 -22.15
CA THR A 473 -8.89 -7.06 -23.55
C THR A 473 -8.04 -5.92 -24.12
N GLU A 474 -7.72 -4.89 -23.33
CA GLU A 474 -6.79 -3.80 -23.66
C GLU A 474 -5.30 -4.19 -23.65
N GLY A 475 -4.98 -5.49 -23.53
CA GLY A 475 -3.61 -5.99 -23.63
C GLY A 475 -2.87 -6.24 -22.32
N ALA A 476 -3.50 -6.09 -21.13
CA ALA A 476 -2.84 -6.46 -19.88
C ALA A 476 -2.56 -7.98 -19.82
N ARG A 477 -1.30 -8.37 -19.60
CA ARG A 477 -0.89 -9.77 -19.50
C ARG A 477 -0.20 -10.14 -18.18
N SER A 478 -0.03 -9.15 -17.30
CA SER A 478 0.62 -9.32 -16.00
C SER A 478 -0.16 -8.58 -14.92
N ILE A 479 0.14 -8.89 -13.65
CA ILE A 479 -0.40 -8.12 -12.52
C ILE A 479 0.02 -6.65 -12.60
N THR A 480 1.21 -6.34 -13.11
CA THR A 480 1.59 -4.94 -13.37
C THR A 480 0.74 -4.33 -14.48
N GLY A 481 0.50 -5.04 -15.59
CA GLY A 481 -0.38 -4.58 -16.66
C GLY A 481 -1.79 -4.25 -16.16
N LEU A 482 -2.36 -5.12 -15.30
CA LEU A 482 -3.62 -4.86 -14.62
C LEU A 482 -3.54 -3.66 -13.69
N LYS A 483 -2.50 -3.55 -12.85
CA LYS A 483 -2.29 -2.41 -11.94
C LYS A 483 -2.20 -1.09 -12.70
N LEU A 484 -1.51 -1.05 -13.84
CA LEU A 484 -1.34 0.18 -14.63
C LEU A 484 -2.65 0.65 -15.29
N ARG A 485 -3.55 -0.26 -15.64
CA ARG A 485 -4.85 0.06 -16.26
C ARG A 485 -5.98 0.25 -15.26
N THR A 486 -5.98 -0.50 -14.16
CA THR A 486 -7.10 -0.58 -13.20
C THR A 486 -6.78 -0.05 -11.80
N ARG A 487 -5.50 0.10 -11.47
CA ARG A 487 -4.97 0.31 -10.12
C ARG A 487 -5.15 -0.86 -9.16
N ALA A 488 -5.66 -2.01 -9.57
CA ALA A 488 -5.67 -3.20 -8.71
C ALA A 488 -4.26 -3.45 -8.11
N THR A 489 -4.22 -3.83 -6.83
CA THR A 489 -2.99 -3.93 -5.99
C THR A 489 -2.26 -2.62 -5.66
N ALA A 490 -2.71 -1.46 -6.15
CA ALA A 490 -2.10 -0.16 -5.81
C ALA A 490 -2.54 0.40 -4.45
N GLY A 491 -3.61 -0.13 -3.85
CA GLY A 491 -4.14 0.30 -2.55
C GLY A 491 -3.29 -0.13 -1.35
N ARG A 492 -3.62 0.34 -0.13
CA ARG A 492 -2.86 0.06 1.11
C ARG A 492 -2.53 -1.40 1.38
N CYS A 493 -3.35 -2.35 0.94
CA CYS A 493 -3.04 -3.77 1.16
C CYS A 493 -1.94 -4.30 0.23
N GLN A 494 -1.45 -3.52 -0.73
CA GLN A 494 -0.43 -3.90 -1.71
C GLN A 494 -0.71 -5.22 -2.46
N GLY A 495 -1.99 -5.60 -2.57
CA GLY A 495 -2.42 -6.83 -3.23
C GLY A 495 -2.72 -8.00 -2.31
N SER A 496 -2.51 -7.92 -0.98
CA SER A 496 -2.71 -9.03 -0.03
C SER A 496 -4.05 -9.76 -0.14
N PHE A 497 -5.12 -9.09 -0.59
CA PHE A 497 -6.45 -9.69 -0.74
C PHE A 497 -6.88 -10.00 -2.17
N CYS A 498 -6.26 -9.36 -3.17
CA CYS A 498 -6.75 -9.42 -4.55
C CYS A 498 -5.78 -10.10 -5.53
N SER A 499 -4.49 -10.18 -5.21
CA SER A 499 -3.43 -10.69 -6.09
C SER A 499 -3.74 -12.10 -6.64
N SER A 500 -4.19 -13.01 -5.78
CA SER A 500 -4.54 -14.37 -6.16
C SER A 500 -5.75 -14.45 -7.08
N LYS A 501 -6.84 -13.73 -6.76
CA LYS A 501 -8.02 -13.63 -7.64
C LYS A 501 -7.67 -13.06 -9.01
N LEU A 502 -6.85 -12.01 -9.05
CA LEU A 502 -6.37 -11.41 -10.30
C LEU A 502 -5.58 -12.42 -11.15
N ARG A 503 -4.76 -13.28 -10.52
CA ARG A 503 -4.02 -14.34 -11.22
C ARG A 503 -4.94 -15.40 -11.79
N LYS A 504 -5.94 -15.84 -11.04
CA LYS A 504 -6.94 -16.80 -11.53
C LYS A 504 -7.68 -16.25 -12.75
N LEU A 505 -8.09 -14.98 -12.70
CA LEU A 505 -8.74 -14.32 -13.83
C LEU A 505 -7.82 -14.18 -15.04
N LEU A 506 -6.56 -13.76 -14.84
CA LEU A 506 -5.54 -13.72 -15.91
C LEU A 506 -5.30 -15.10 -16.51
N ALA A 507 -5.08 -16.11 -15.67
CA ALA A 507 -4.81 -17.49 -16.07
C ALA A 507 -5.94 -18.04 -16.93
N ALA A 508 -7.17 -17.93 -16.43
CA ALA A 508 -8.37 -18.37 -17.13
C ALA A 508 -8.54 -17.63 -18.47
N ARG A 509 -8.38 -16.30 -18.50
CA ARG A 509 -8.64 -15.50 -19.70
C ARG A 509 -7.58 -15.67 -20.78
N LEU A 510 -6.33 -15.91 -20.40
CA LEU A 510 -5.21 -16.11 -21.32
C LEU A 510 -5.02 -17.58 -21.72
N GLY A 511 -5.71 -18.53 -21.08
CA GLY A 511 -5.54 -19.96 -21.32
C GLY A 511 -4.18 -20.47 -20.82
N VAL A 512 -3.69 -19.94 -19.72
CA VAL A 512 -2.36 -20.24 -19.16
C VAL A 512 -2.49 -20.75 -17.73
N SER A 513 -1.52 -21.52 -17.25
CA SER A 513 -1.50 -21.99 -15.86
C SER A 513 -1.32 -20.84 -14.86
N TYR A 514 -1.77 -21.05 -13.63
CA TYR A 514 -1.59 -20.10 -12.55
C TYR A 514 -0.09 -19.80 -12.32
N GLU A 515 0.75 -20.83 -12.38
CA GLU A 515 2.21 -20.74 -12.26
C GLU A 515 2.85 -19.91 -13.37
N GLN A 516 2.33 -19.99 -14.60
CA GLN A 516 2.78 -19.15 -15.71
C GLN A 516 2.48 -17.68 -15.42
N VAL A 517 1.27 -17.33 -14.97
CA VAL A 517 0.96 -15.95 -14.55
C VAL A 517 1.89 -15.50 -13.42
N CYS A 518 2.27 -16.41 -12.51
CA CYS A 518 3.20 -16.10 -11.43
C CYS A 518 4.61 -15.75 -11.87
N ARG A 519 5.04 -16.25 -13.03
CA ARG A 519 6.35 -15.96 -13.63
C ARG A 519 6.31 -14.75 -14.56
N ILE A 520 5.14 -14.40 -15.11
CA ILE A 520 4.93 -13.22 -15.95
C ILE A 520 4.80 -11.98 -15.05
N SER A 521 5.89 -11.54 -14.41
CA SER A 521 5.82 -10.36 -13.52
C SER A 521 6.91 -9.31 -13.69
N HIS A 522 7.97 -9.58 -14.46
CA HIS A 522 8.70 -8.61 -15.30
C HIS A 522 9.68 -9.42 -16.18
N ASN A 523 9.66 -9.17 -17.50
CA ASN A 523 10.54 -9.74 -18.51
C ASN A 523 10.40 -11.22 -18.92
N THR A 524 9.41 -11.99 -18.46
CA THR A 524 9.21 -13.37 -18.94
C THR A 524 8.14 -13.48 -20.03
N PRO A 525 8.51 -13.70 -21.31
CA PRO A 525 7.57 -14.05 -22.36
C PRO A 525 7.15 -15.52 -22.25
N MET A 526 5.97 -15.80 -22.79
CA MET A 526 5.41 -17.14 -22.91
C MET A 526 5.91 -17.80 -24.19
N ASP A 527 6.90 -18.69 -24.13
CA ASP A 527 7.33 -19.44 -25.32
C ASP A 527 7.68 -20.92 -25.07
N LYS A 528 7.20 -21.53 -23.97
CA LYS A 528 7.23 -23.00 -23.87
C LYS A 528 5.89 -23.56 -23.39
N ALA A 529 5.17 -24.17 -24.33
CA ALA A 529 4.17 -25.17 -24.03
C ALA A 529 4.88 -26.32 -23.31
N TYR A 530 4.65 -26.43 -22.00
CA TYR A 530 4.98 -27.63 -21.22
C TYR A 530 3.69 -28.40 -20.97
N PRO A 531 3.76 -29.73 -20.96
CA PRO A 531 2.59 -30.59 -21.03
C PRO A 531 1.65 -30.30 -19.88
N SER A 532 0.38 -30.12 -20.23
CA SER A 532 -0.75 -29.94 -19.33
C SER A 532 -0.90 -31.17 -18.44
N SER A 533 -0.34 -31.15 -17.23
CA SER A 533 -0.91 -31.90 -16.14
C SER A 533 -2.05 -31.06 -15.57
N THR A 534 -3.23 -31.22 -16.17
CA THR A 534 -4.50 -30.73 -15.64
C THR A 534 -4.68 -31.31 -14.24
N VAL A 535 -4.40 -30.52 -13.22
CA VAL A 535 -5.02 -30.73 -11.92
C VAL A 535 -6.44 -30.24 -12.10
N ASP A 536 -7.39 -31.17 -12.12
CA ASP A 536 -8.82 -30.89 -12.12
C ASP A 536 -9.16 -30.13 -10.83
N VAL A 537 -9.06 -28.80 -10.87
CA VAL A 537 -9.60 -27.95 -9.82
C VAL A 537 -11.11 -27.98 -10.00
N LYS A 538 -11.78 -28.91 -9.30
CA LYS A 538 -13.22 -28.84 -9.06
C LYS A 538 -13.49 -27.56 -8.26
N LEU A 539 -13.69 -26.46 -8.98
CA LEU A 539 -14.29 -25.26 -8.44
C LEU A 539 -15.68 -25.64 -7.93
N TYR A 540 -15.88 -25.62 -6.62
CA TYR A 540 -17.23 -25.65 -6.05
C TYR A 540 -18.02 -24.52 -6.71
N ARG A 541 -19.06 -24.86 -7.47
CA ARG A 541 -19.99 -23.90 -8.05
C ARG A 541 -20.54 -23.03 -6.92
N PRO A 542 -20.39 -21.69 -6.96
CA PRO A 542 -21.25 -20.82 -6.19
C PRO A 542 -22.70 -21.14 -6.59
N LEU A 543 -23.64 -21.10 -5.63
CA LEU A 543 -25.06 -21.21 -5.96
C LEU A 543 -25.39 -20.22 -7.09
N ASP A 544 -25.88 -20.77 -8.20
CA ASP A 544 -26.24 -20.02 -9.39
C ASP A 544 -27.55 -19.27 -9.12
N CYS A 545 -27.44 -18.00 -8.72
CA CYS A 545 -28.59 -17.11 -8.47
C CYS A 545 -29.13 -16.46 -9.76
N SER A 546 -28.81 -17.00 -10.94
CA SER A 546 -29.24 -16.45 -12.23
C SER A 546 -30.73 -16.69 -12.52
N GLU A 547 -31.41 -17.58 -11.80
CA GLU A 547 -32.86 -17.73 -11.90
C GLU A 547 -33.58 -16.53 -11.26
N VAL A 548 -34.37 -15.82 -12.07
CA VAL A 548 -35.18 -14.65 -11.70
C VAL A 548 -36.06 -14.93 -10.46
N GLY A 549 -36.47 -16.18 -10.23
CA GLY A 549 -37.21 -16.62 -9.04
C GLY A 549 -36.40 -16.62 -7.74
N ILE A 550 -35.10 -16.91 -7.80
CA ILE A 550 -34.20 -16.87 -6.63
C ILE A 550 -33.99 -15.42 -6.19
N ARG A 551 -33.80 -14.48 -7.12
CA ARG A 551 -33.67 -13.05 -6.80
C ARG A 551 -34.87 -12.48 -6.04
N ALA A 552 -36.09 -12.81 -6.46
CA ALA A 552 -37.30 -12.39 -5.76
C ALA A 552 -37.41 -13.01 -4.35
N SER A 553 -37.07 -14.30 -4.21
CA SER A 553 -37.06 -14.98 -2.90
C SER A 553 -35.95 -14.47 -1.97
N LEU A 554 -34.77 -14.13 -2.50
CA LEU A 554 -33.62 -13.64 -1.74
C LEU A 554 -33.88 -12.22 -1.23
N VAL A 555 -34.44 -11.35 -2.09
CA VAL A 555 -34.87 -9.99 -1.72
C VAL A 555 -36.05 -10.03 -0.75
N SER A 556 -37.01 -10.93 -0.94
CA SER A 556 -38.11 -11.15 0.01
C SER A 556 -37.61 -11.63 1.37
N ASN A 557 -36.67 -12.59 1.40
CA ASN A 557 -36.07 -13.10 2.63
C ASN A 557 -35.16 -12.06 3.30
N LEU A 558 -34.45 -11.22 2.53
CA LEU A 558 -33.67 -10.09 3.04
C LEU A 558 -34.56 -9.00 3.66
N LEU A 559 -35.72 -8.72 3.07
CA LEU A 559 -36.58 -7.62 3.48
C LEU A 559 -37.57 -7.98 4.59
N PHE A 560 -38.06 -9.23 4.60
CA PHE A 560 -39.20 -9.64 5.42
C PHE A 560 -38.93 -10.89 6.29
N GLY A 561 -37.80 -11.59 6.12
CA GLY A 561 -37.50 -12.84 6.83
C GLY A 561 -38.27 -14.05 6.28
N PRO A 562 -38.00 -15.27 6.78
CA PRO A 562 -38.45 -16.53 6.17
C PRO A 562 -39.96 -16.83 6.32
N LYS A 563 -40.76 -15.95 6.95
CA LYS A 563 -42.17 -16.21 7.31
C LYS A 563 -43.21 -15.56 6.38
N HIS A 564 -42.84 -14.86 5.31
CA HIS A 564 -43.81 -14.18 4.43
C HIS A 564 -44.07 -14.89 3.10
N THR A 565 -45.34 -14.87 2.66
CA THR A 565 -45.87 -15.62 1.51
C THR A 565 -45.46 -15.06 0.14
N LYS A 566 -45.40 -15.95 -0.87
CA LYS A 566 -45.00 -15.68 -2.27
C LYS A 566 -45.76 -14.52 -2.94
N GLU A 567 -47.06 -14.33 -2.65
CA GLU A 567 -47.91 -13.31 -3.29
C GLU A 567 -47.57 -11.87 -2.87
N SER A 568 -47.19 -11.66 -1.61
CA SER A 568 -46.74 -10.34 -1.10
C SER A 568 -45.41 -9.88 -1.71
N ALA A 569 -44.54 -10.81 -2.10
CA ALA A 569 -43.24 -10.53 -2.72
C ALA A 569 -43.35 -10.09 -4.20
N LEU A 570 -44.30 -10.64 -4.94
CA LEU A 570 -44.53 -10.30 -6.35
C LEU A 570 -45.09 -8.87 -6.52
N ASN A 571 -45.96 -8.42 -5.62
CA ASN A 571 -46.51 -7.05 -5.65
C ASN A 571 -45.48 -5.97 -5.26
N ALA A 572 -44.44 -6.31 -4.49
CA ALA A 572 -43.33 -5.40 -4.18
C ALA A 572 -42.31 -5.30 -5.33
N PHE A 573 -42.09 -6.41 -6.06
CA PHE A 573 -41.16 -6.46 -7.19
C PHE A 573 -41.62 -5.59 -8.37
N SER A 574 -42.93 -5.37 -8.54
CA SER A 574 -43.46 -4.49 -9.60
C SER A 574 -43.36 -2.99 -9.29
N LEU A 575 -42.89 -2.58 -8.10
CA LEU A 575 -42.95 -1.20 -7.62
C LEU A 575 -41.59 -0.49 -7.44
N SER A 576 -40.45 -1.09 -7.83
CA SER A 576 -39.17 -0.37 -7.81
C SER A 576 -38.27 -0.65 -9.03
N THR A 577 -38.59 -0.03 -10.16
CA THR A 577 -37.67 0.18 -11.29
C THR A 577 -36.60 1.26 -11.02
N LYS A 578 -36.36 1.61 -9.74
CA LYS A 578 -35.21 2.44 -9.33
C LYS A 578 -34.18 1.52 -8.67
N LEU A 579 -33.12 1.21 -9.41
CA LEU A 579 -32.14 0.15 -9.15
C LEU A 579 -31.16 0.37 -7.96
N VAL A 580 -31.35 1.42 -7.17
CA VAL A 580 -30.82 1.43 -5.81
C VAL A 580 -31.87 0.77 -4.94
N GLN A 581 -31.64 -0.48 -4.54
CA GLN A 581 -32.47 -1.09 -3.51
C GLN A 581 -32.15 -0.39 -2.19
N CYS A 582 -32.98 0.60 -1.87
CA CYS A 582 -33.00 1.20 -0.55
C CYS A 582 -33.63 0.18 0.40
N ILE A 583 -32.79 -0.54 1.13
CA ILE A 583 -33.23 -1.44 2.19
C ILE A 583 -33.42 -0.58 3.43
N HIS A 584 -34.67 -0.22 3.69
CA HIS A 584 -35.03 0.62 4.82
C HIS A 584 -35.24 -0.18 6.11
N ALA A 585 -34.79 0.46 7.19
CA ALA A 585 -35.12 0.20 8.60
C ALA A 585 -34.52 -1.06 9.23
N PHE A 586 -33.19 -1.06 9.39
CA PHE A 586 -32.55 -1.85 10.43
C PHE A 586 -32.40 -1.04 11.72
N ASP A 587 -32.58 -1.72 12.85
CA ASP A 587 -32.28 -1.15 14.15
C ASP A 587 -30.77 -1.07 14.33
N LEU A 588 -30.05 -2.13 13.95
CA LEU A 588 -28.61 -2.23 14.10
C LEU A 588 -27.97 -2.87 12.87
N VAL A 589 -26.86 -2.28 12.41
CA VAL A 589 -26.01 -2.87 11.37
C VAL A 589 -24.61 -3.14 11.91
N VAL A 590 -24.14 -4.38 11.79
CA VAL A 590 -22.77 -4.80 12.11
C VAL A 590 -21.97 -4.95 10.83
N LEU A 591 -20.86 -4.22 10.74
CA LEU A 591 -19.99 -4.19 9.56
C LEU A 591 -18.77 -5.09 9.78
N GLY A 592 -18.83 -6.30 9.23
CA GLY A 592 -17.80 -7.33 9.33
C GLY A 592 -18.25 -8.56 10.13
N THR A 593 -17.77 -9.74 9.73
CA THR A 593 -18.13 -11.05 10.31
C THR A 593 -16.91 -11.78 10.89
N GLY A 594 -15.88 -11.05 11.34
CA GLY A 594 -14.81 -11.64 12.15
C GLY A 594 -15.28 -12.00 13.57
N PRO A 595 -14.38 -12.43 14.47
CA PRO A 595 -14.74 -12.74 15.86
C PRO A 595 -15.56 -11.64 16.53
N ALA A 596 -15.10 -10.38 16.48
CA ALA A 596 -15.84 -9.24 17.05
C ALA A 596 -17.22 -9.04 16.41
N GLY A 597 -17.34 -9.18 15.10
CA GLY A 597 -18.60 -8.96 14.39
C GLY A 597 -19.65 -10.03 14.71
N LEU A 598 -19.24 -11.29 14.76
CA LEU A 598 -20.12 -12.39 15.17
C LEU A 598 -20.54 -12.25 16.65
N GLY A 599 -19.60 -11.89 17.54
CA GLY A 599 -19.90 -11.61 18.94
C GLY A 599 -20.89 -10.46 19.10
N ALA A 600 -20.71 -9.37 18.35
CA ALA A 600 -21.61 -8.23 18.38
C ALA A 600 -23.03 -8.59 17.89
N ALA A 601 -23.14 -9.34 16.79
CA ALA A 601 -24.42 -9.74 16.24
C ALA A 601 -25.21 -10.66 17.19
N LEU A 602 -24.55 -11.68 17.74
CA LEU A 602 -25.17 -12.62 18.69
C LEU A 602 -25.60 -11.91 19.98
N ALA A 603 -24.71 -11.11 20.58
CA ALA A 603 -25.05 -10.39 21.81
C ALA A 603 -26.16 -9.36 21.60
N ALA A 604 -26.20 -8.69 20.44
CA ALA A 604 -27.27 -7.76 20.10
C ALA A 604 -28.63 -8.48 20.02
N TYR A 605 -28.68 -9.65 19.38
CA TYR A 605 -29.89 -10.46 19.29
C TYR A 605 -30.33 -11.00 20.64
N ASP A 606 -29.40 -11.54 21.44
CA ASP A 606 -29.71 -12.04 22.79
C ASP A 606 -30.29 -10.93 23.70
N THR A 607 -29.88 -9.69 23.47
CA THR A 607 -30.31 -8.52 24.25
C THR A 607 -31.65 -7.97 23.80
N ASN A 608 -31.89 -7.96 22.49
CA ASN A 608 -33.13 -7.46 21.89
C ASN A 608 -33.51 -8.32 20.67
N PRO A 609 -34.20 -9.47 20.89
CA PRO A 609 -34.57 -10.38 19.80
C PRO A 609 -35.53 -9.77 18.77
N ASP A 610 -36.26 -8.72 19.17
CA ASP A 610 -37.21 -8.01 18.31
C ASP A 610 -36.52 -6.98 17.39
N ALA A 611 -35.26 -6.63 17.66
CA ALA A 611 -34.50 -5.69 16.85
C ALA A 611 -34.16 -6.28 15.47
N ARG A 612 -34.34 -5.49 14.42
CA ARG A 612 -33.90 -5.85 13.07
C ARG A 612 -32.40 -5.64 12.95
N ILE A 613 -31.65 -6.73 13.10
CA ILE A 613 -30.19 -6.73 13.06
C ILE A 613 -29.70 -7.26 11.71
N LEU A 614 -28.77 -6.53 11.09
CA LEU A 614 -28.10 -6.93 9.85
C LEU A 614 -26.59 -7.04 10.07
N VAL A 615 -25.98 -8.07 9.51
CA VAL A 615 -24.53 -8.25 9.44
C VAL A 615 -24.09 -8.31 7.98
N ILE A 616 -23.02 -7.57 7.65
CA ILE A 616 -22.50 -7.47 6.29
C ILE A 616 -21.05 -7.94 6.25
N THR A 617 -20.68 -8.73 5.24
CA THR A 617 -19.29 -9.09 4.97
C THR A 617 -18.94 -9.10 3.50
N LYS A 618 -17.70 -8.73 3.20
CA LYS A 618 -17.10 -8.79 1.86
C LYS A 618 -16.72 -10.21 1.44
N ASP A 619 -16.58 -11.13 2.40
CA ASP A 619 -16.13 -12.49 2.15
C ASP A 619 -17.32 -13.39 1.77
N ALA A 620 -17.02 -14.53 1.13
CA ALA A 620 -18.03 -15.53 0.77
C ALA A 620 -18.50 -16.38 1.97
N TYR A 621 -17.87 -16.22 3.13
CA TYR A 621 -18.14 -16.94 4.36
C TYR A 621 -18.02 -16.00 5.56
N VAL A 622 -18.69 -16.34 6.67
CA VAL A 622 -18.46 -15.69 7.97
C VAL A 622 -17.17 -16.22 8.62
N GLY A 623 -16.65 -15.54 9.63
CA GLY A 623 -15.47 -15.95 10.40
C GLY A 623 -14.25 -15.03 10.24
N GLY A 624 -14.10 -14.35 9.10
CA GLY A 624 -12.98 -13.42 8.89
C GLY A 624 -11.62 -14.11 9.04
N SER A 625 -10.79 -13.64 9.98
CA SER A 625 -9.47 -14.21 10.25
C SER A 625 -9.49 -15.64 10.78
N LEU A 626 -10.60 -16.07 11.40
CA LEU A 626 -10.77 -17.42 11.89
C LEU A 626 -10.61 -18.47 10.77
N MET A 627 -11.06 -18.13 9.55
CA MET A 627 -11.08 -19.06 8.42
C MET A 627 -9.70 -19.50 7.95
N TYR A 628 -8.64 -18.78 8.32
CA TYR A 628 -7.25 -19.12 7.98
C TYR A 628 -6.35 -19.30 9.21
N ALA A 629 -6.94 -19.40 10.41
CA ALA A 629 -6.24 -19.67 11.66
C ALA A 629 -6.28 -21.17 12.00
N LEU A 630 -5.51 -21.98 11.28
CA LEU A 630 -5.47 -23.45 11.43
C LEU A 630 -4.61 -23.91 12.63
N HIS A 631 -4.94 -23.45 13.83
CA HIS A 631 -4.33 -23.91 15.08
C HIS A 631 -5.41 -24.13 16.16
N ARG A 632 -5.21 -25.11 17.04
CA ARG A 632 -6.15 -25.43 18.12
C ARG A 632 -5.84 -24.56 19.33
N SER A 633 -6.63 -23.52 19.53
CA SER A 633 -6.50 -22.58 20.66
C SER A 633 -7.84 -22.16 21.26
N HIS A 634 -8.96 -22.41 20.57
CA HIS A 634 -10.27 -21.91 20.95
C HIS A 634 -11.01 -22.89 21.87
N ASN A 635 -11.67 -22.41 22.92
CA ASN A 635 -12.44 -23.19 23.91
C ASN A 635 -11.65 -24.25 24.72
N ALA A 636 -10.37 -24.00 25.04
CA ALA A 636 -9.53 -24.93 25.82
C ALA A 636 -9.82 -24.94 27.34
N GLY A 637 -10.68 -24.05 27.85
CA GLY A 637 -10.88 -23.82 29.30
C GLY A 637 -11.82 -24.77 30.03
N ASP A 638 -12.77 -25.40 29.34
CA ASP A 638 -13.96 -26.02 29.99
C ASP A 638 -13.99 -27.56 29.86
N GLY A 639 -12.87 -28.21 29.56
CA GLY A 639 -12.84 -29.65 29.28
C GLY A 639 -13.39 -30.04 27.90
N SER A 640 -13.83 -29.07 27.10
CA SER A 640 -14.13 -29.23 25.67
C SER A 640 -12.86 -29.35 24.83
N THR A 641 -12.96 -30.05 23.70
CA THR A 641 -11.86 -30.21 22.73
C THR A 641 -11.53 -28.85 22.11
N ALA A 642 -10.25 -28.45 22.14
CA ALA A 642 -9.81 -27.18 21.56
C ALA A 642 -10.09 -27.12 20.06
N LEU A 643 -10.86 -26.12 19.63
CA LEU A 643 -11.27 -25.91 18.24
C LEU A 643 -10.21 -25.13 17.46
N THR A 644 -10.10 -25.45 16.17
CA THR A 644 -9.43 -24.60 15.19
C THR A 644 -10.26 -23.34 14.90
N GLY A 645 -9.63 -22.31 14.34
CA GLY A 645 -10.34 -21.10 13.93
C GLY A 645 -11.55 -21.38 13.03
N PRO A 646 -11.43 -22.19 11.94
CA PRO A 646 -12.57 -22.51 11.09
C PRO A 646 -13.68 -23.28 11.80
N GLU A 647 -13.34 -24.23 12.69
CA GLU A 647 -14.34 -24.96 13.50
C GLU A 647 -15.11 -24.00 14.42
N PHE A 648 -14.39 -23.06 15.08
CA PHE A 648 -15.02 -22.04 15.90
C PHE A 648 -15.90 -21.10 15.06
N ALA A 649 -15.48 -20.71 13.86
CA ALA A 649 -16.30 -19.92 12.94
C ALA A 649 -17.57 -20.66 12.50
N VAL A 650 -17.48 -21.96 12.25
CA VAL A 650 -18.65 -22.81 11.91
C VAL A 650 -19.63 -22.88 13.09
N GLN A 651 -19.13 -23.07 14.32
CA GLN A 651 -19.97 -23.04 15.51
C GLN A 651 -20.71 -21.70 15.65
N LEU A 652 -20.00 -20.58 15.56
CA LEU A 652 -20.60 -19.25 15.65
C LEU A 652 -21.60 -18.98 14.51
N ARG A 653 -21.34 -19.51 13.31
CA ARG A 653 -22.29 -19.44 12.19
C ARG A 653 -23.57 -20.21 12.51
N GLU A 654 -23.45 -21.42 13.05
CA GLU A 654 -24.61 -22.24 13.45
C GLU A 654 -25.42 -21.56 14.54
N ASP A 655 -24.77 -20.93 15.51
CA ASP A 655 -25.45 -20.13 16.53
C ASP A 655 -26.16 -18.92 15.91
N LEU A 656 -25.52 -18.22 14.97
CA LEU A 656 -26.13 -17.11 14.25
C LEU A 656 -27.34 -17.55 13.42
N MET A 657 -27.29 -18.72 12.78
CA MET A 657 -28.42 -19.29 12.00
C MET A 657 -29.63 -19.65 12.86
N LYS A 658 -29.46 -19.87 14.18
CA LYS A 658 -30.56 -20.09 15.12
C LYS A 658 -31.28 -18.79 15.52
N THR A 659 -30.76 -17.64 15.09
CA THR A 659 -31.31 -16.30 15.41
C THR A 659 -32.10 -15.70 14.24
N GLY A 660 -32.76 -14.57 14.48
CA GLY A 660 -33.38 -13.73 13.45
C GLY A 660 -32.42 -12.76 12.74
N VAL A 661 -31.11 -12.83 13.01
CA VAL A 661 -30.12 -11.91 12.43
C VAL A 661 -29.96 -12.14 10.93
N ILE A 662 -30.11 -11.09 10.14
CA ILE A 662 -29.93 -11.14 8.69
C ILE A 662 -28.44 -11.02 8.36
N THR A 663 -27.92 -11.88 7.48
CA THR A 663 -26.51 -11.85 7.08
C THR A 663 -26.39 -11.74 5.56
N ILE A 664 -25.61 -10.76 5.09
CA ILE A 664 -25.32 -10.55 3.66
C ILE A 664 -23.82 -10.78 3.42
N LEU A 665 -23.52 -11.73 2.53
CA LEU A 665 -22.18 -12.12 2.11
C LEU A 665 -21.77 -11.41 0.80
N ASN A 666 -20.51 -11.54 0.40
CA ASN A 666 -19.97 -11.01 -0.87
C ASN A 666 -20.35 -9.54 -1.13
N THR A 667 -20.37 -8.73 -0.08
CA THR A 667 -20.86 -7.35 -0.12
C THR A 667 -19.82 -6.40 0.46
N PHE A 668 -19.26 -5.56 -0.40
CA PHE A 668 -18.30 -4.55 -0.02
C PHE A 668 -19.00 -3.28 0.43
N ILE A 669 -18.55 -2.72 1.54
CA ILE A 669 -18.99 -1.41 2.00
C ILE A 669 -18.15 -0.37 1.25
N LEU A 670 -18.82 0.54 0.56
CA LEU A 670 -18.20 1.57 -0.27
C LEU A 670 -18.06 2.88 0.49
N ASP A 671 -19.13 3.27 1.17
CA ASP A 671 -19.24 4.56 1.84
C ASP A 671 -20.26 4.45 2.98
N SER A 672 -20.17 5.37 3.91
CA SER A 672 -21.11 5.47 5.00
C SER A 672 -21.22 6.89 5.52
N SER A 673 -22.45 7.34 5.74
CA SER A 673 -22.78 8.71 6.15
C SER A 673 -23.92 8.73 7.15
N TYR A 674 -24.02 9.79 7.96
CA TYR A 674 -25.17 10.01 8.82
C TYR A 674 -26.13 11.04 8.19
N ASN A 675 -27.41 10.68 8.08
CA ASN A 675 -28.44 11.59 7.58
C ASN A 675 -29.11 12.31 8.75
N THR A 676 -28.76 13.58 8.95
CA THR A 676 -29.27 14.40 10.06
C THR A 676 -30.79 14.58 10.03
N SER A 677 -31.38 14.71 8.84
CA SER A 677 -32.83 14.91 8.68
C SER A 677 -33.63 13.67 9.06
N ARG A 678 -33.14 12.48 8.70
CA ARG A 678 -33.79 11.20 9.00
C ARG A 678 -33.35 10.59 10.33
N LYS A 679 -32.28 11.11 10.96
CA LYS A 679 -31.62 10.55 12.14
C LYS A 679 -31.25 9.06 11.97
N LEU A 680 -30.73 8.72 10.79
CA LEU A 680 -30.32 7.36 10.44
C LEU A 680 -28.95 7.38 9.79
N PHE A 681 -28.15 6.35 10.09
CA PHE A 681 -26.97 6.01 9.31
C PHE A 681 -27.39 5.44 7.97
N THR A 682 -26.61 5.76 6.95
CA THR A 682 -26.74 5.22 5.60
C THR A 682 -25.42 4.55 5.24
N VAL A 683 -25.48 3.27 4.90
CA VAL A 683 -24.33 2.47 4.46
C VAL A 683 -24.55 2.12 2.98
N LYS A 684 -23.64 2.56 2.13
CA LYS A 684 -23.66 2.23 0.70
C LYS A 684 -22.78 1.02 0.46
N CYS A 685 -23.34 0.03 -0.22
CA CYS A 685 -22.71 -1.26 -0.45
C CYS A 685 -22.76 -1.66 -1.92
N MET A 686 -21.80 -2.50 -2.31
CA MET A 686 -21.81 -3.21 -3.58
C MET A 686 -21.83 -4.71 -3.31
N SER A 687 -22.93 -5.36 -3.67
CA SER A 687 -23.12 -6.80 -3.58
C SER A 687 -22.83 -7.46 -4.92
N ALA A 688 -21.99 -8.50 -4.91
CA ALA A 688 -21.70 -9.29 -6.10
C ALA A 688 -22.96 -9.93 -6.74
N ASN A 689 -24.01 -10.16 -5.94
CA ASN A 689 -25.20 -10.89 -6.38
C ASN A 689 -26.37 -9.97 -6.78
N VAL A 690 -26.44 -8.78 -6.20
CA VAL A 690 -27.60 -7.88 -6.31
C VAL A 690 -27.24 -6.53 -6.93
N GLY A 691 -25.95 -6.17 -6.97
CA GLY A 691 -25.51 -4.85 -7.39
C GLY A 691 -25.47 -3.87 -6.21
N GLN A 692 -25.85 -2.62 -6.46
CA GLN A 692 -25.75 -1.58 -5.45
C GLN A 692 -26.90 -1.63 -4.45
N LEU A 693 -26.54 -1.51 -3.17
CA LEU A 693 -27.47 -1.45 -2.05
C LEU A 693 -27.23 -0.18 -1.24
N GLU A 694 -28.31 0.42 -0.76
CA GLU A 694 -28.27 1.48 0.24
C GLU A 694 -29.04 1.03 1.47
N ILE A 695 -28.36 0.96 2.61
CA ILE A 695 -28.89 0.37 3.84
C ILE A 695 -29.03 1.47 4.88
N SER A 696 -30.23 1.63 5.44
CA SER A 696 -30.49 2.60 6.51
C SER A 696 -30.56 1.92 7.89
N ALA A 697 -29.86 2.46 8.88
CA ALA A 697 -29.79 1.91 10.23
C ALA A 697 -29.89 2.98 11.33
N LYS A 698 -30.45 2.64 12.49
CA LYS A 698 -30.42 3.54 13.66
C LYS A 698 -29.04 3.55 14.32
N ALA A 699 -28.39 2.40 14.44
CA ALA A 699 -27.03 2.28 14.96
C ALA A 699 -26.13 1.43 14.05
N VAL A 700 -24.82 1.65 14.14
CA VAL A 700 -23.80 0.90 13.38
C VAL A 700 -22.65 0.47 14.28
N ILE A 701 -22.17 -0.76 14.09
CA ILE A 701 -20.96 -1.30 14.76
C ILE A 701 -19.89 -1.62 13.72
N PHE A 702 -18.70 -1.02 13.88
CA PHE A 702 -17.54 -1.29 13.03
C PHE A 702 -16.70 -2.47 13.55
N CYS A 703 -16.69 -3.57 12.79
CA CYS A 703 -15.92 -4.79 13.05
C CYS A 703 -15.14 -5.26 11.79
N LEU A 704 -14.58 -4.30 11.04
CA LEU A 704 -13.90 -4.49 9.76
C LEU A 704 -12.49 -5.10 9.88
N GLY A 705 -11.95 -5.19 11.10
CA GLY A 705 -10.65 -5.75 11.42
C GLY A 705 -9.49 -4.77 11.25
N SER A 706 -8.27 -5.31 11.21
CA SER A 706 -7.03 -4.58 11.01
C SER A 706 -6.33 -5.02 9.72
N ARG A 707 -5.24 -4.34 9.36
CA ARG A 707 -4.41 -4.63 8.19
C ARG A 707 -2.96 -4.75 8.60
N GLU A 708 -2.22 -5.69 8.03
CA GLU A 708 -0.78 -5.78 8.27
C GLU A 708 -0.01 -4.64 7.62
N LYS A 709 1.08 -4.23 8.27
CA LYS A 709 2.10 -3.37 7.68
C LYS A 709 2.85 -4.17 6.60
N HIS A 710 3.06 -3.54 5.45
CA HIS A 710 3.80 -4.14 4.34
C HIS A 710 5.23 -3.56 4.25
N ARG A 711 6.05 -4.13 3.36
CA ARG A 711 7.45 -3.73 3.15
C ARG A 711 7.69 -2.21 3.07
N PHE A 712 6.81 -1.46 2.42
CA PHE A 712 7.00 0.00 2.27
C PHE A 712 6.76 0.78 3.57
N ASN A 713 5.90 0.29 4.49
CA ASN A 713 5.76 0.89 5.82
C ASN A 713 7.03 0.69 6.66
N ALA A 714 7.75 -0.40 6.42
CA ALA A 714 8.99 -0.74 7.09
C ALA A 714 10.25 -0.28 6.33
N ALA A 715 10.08 0.53 5.28
CA ALA A 715 11.17 1.10 4.48
C ALA A 715 12.18 0.06 3.93
N ILE A 716 11.76 -1.20 3.70
CA ILE A 716 12.67 -2.25 3.22
C ILE A 716 13.08 -1.96 1.76
N PRO A 717 14.35 -1.63 1.49
CA PRO A 717 14.81 -1.28 0.16
C PRO A 717 14.99 -2.55 -0.70
N GLY A 718 15.54 -2.40 -1.90
CA GLY A 718 15.63 -3.47 -2.88
C GLY A 718 14.72 -3.26 -4.08
N THR A 719 14.90 -4.16 -5.04
CA THR A 719 14.01 -4.37 -6.19
C THR A 719 12.56 -4.61 -5.75
N ARG A 720 11.61 -4.54 -6.71
CA ARG A 720 10.18 -4.77 -6.48
C ARG A 720 9.68 -6.03 -7.19
N PRO A 721 10.21 -7.21 -6.85
CA PRO A 721 9.76 -8.44 -7.46
C PRO A 721 8.40 -8.87 -6.91
N TYR A 722 7.77 -9.79 -7.63
CA TYR A 722 6.71 -10.62 -7.08
C TYR A 722 7.27 -11.63 -6.05
N GLY A 723 6.42 -12.11 -5.14
CA GLY A 723 6.81 -13.05 -4.07
C GLY A 723 7.01 -12.38 -2.72
N VAL A 724 6.86 -11.06 -2.61
CA VAL A 724 6.80 -10.35 -1.32
C VAL A 724 5.34 -10.14 -0.91
N MET A 725 4.93 -10.66 0.24
CA MET A 725 3.56 -10.55 0.74
C MET A 725 3.48 -10.52 2.27
N THR A 726 2.33 -10.13 2.82
CA THR A 726 2.12 -10.11 4.28
C THR A 726 1.71 -11.51 4.79
N ALA A 727 1.81 -11.77 6.09
CA ALA A 727 1.53 -13.10 6.65
C ALA A 727 0.06 -13.52 6.46
N ASP A 728 -0.90 -12.61 6.64
CA ASP A 728 -2.31 -12.89 6.34
C ASP A 728 -2.53 -13.14 4.85
N ALA A 729 -1.78 -12.49 3.95
CA ALA A 729 -1.87 -12.76 2.52
C ALA A 729 -1.45 -14.20 2.19
N ALA A 730 -0.35 -14.65 2.81
CA ALA A 730 0.16 -16.01 2.69
C ALA A 730 -0.82 -17.04 3.27
N LEU A 731 -1.34 -16.80 4.48
CA LEU A 731 -2.34 -17.66 5.12
C LEU A 731 -3.62 -17.77 4.27
N ARG A 732 -4.08 -16.65 3.71
CA ARG A 732 -5.27 -16.64 2.84
C ARG A 732 -5.04 -17.35 1.51
N SER A 733 -3.86 -17.23 0.90
CA SER A 733 -3.57 -17.92 -0.35
C SER A 733 -3.60 -19.44 -0.15
N ILE A 734 -3.12 -19.93 0.99
CA ILE A 734 -3.22 -21.35 1.35
C ILE A 734 -4.68 -21.72 1.60
N ALA A 735 -5.34 -21.05 2.54
CA ALA A 735 -6.66 -21.44 3.04
C ALA A 735 -7.79 -21.31 2.01
N PHE A 736 -7.81 -20.24 1.22
CA PHE A 736 -8.92 -19.97 0.28
C PHE A 736 -8.58 -20.32 -1.15
N ASP A 737 -7.31 -20.21 -1.53
CA ASP A 737 -6.92 -20.37 -2.93
C ASP A 737 -6.25 -21.70 -3.21
N ASN A 738 -5.87 -22.46 -2.18
CA ASN A 738 -5.10 -23.70 -2.28
C ASN A 738 -3.77 -23.47 -3.02
N VAL A 739 -3.12 -22.33 -2.76
CA VAL A 739 -1.89 -21.90 -3.40
C VAL A 739 -0.83 -21.62 -2.35
N LEU A 740 0.31 -22.31 -2.48
CA LEU A 740 1.51 -22.02 -1.72
C LEU A 740 2.06 -20.63 -2.09
N PRO A 741 2.43 -19.79 -1.10
CA PRO A 741 3.06 -18.48 -1.32
C PRO A 741 4.38 -18.58 -2.10
N GLY A 742 5.15 -19.62 -1.84
CA GLY A 742 6.44 -19.97 -2.44
C GLY A 742 6.88 -21.35 -1.95
N LYS A 743 7.93 -21.91 -2.58
CA LYS A 743 8.52 -23.19 -2.15
C LYS A 743 9.65 -23.00 -1.16
N ARG A 744 10.35 -21.86 -1.21
CA ARG A 744 11.50 -21.50 -0.36
C ARG A 744 11.23 -20.13 0.24
N VAL A 745 10.67 -20.12 1.43
CA VAL A 745 10.08 -18.93 2.05
C VAL A 745 10.97 -18.41 3.17
N VAL A 746 11.22 -17.11 3.16
CA VAL A 746 11.77 -16.38 4.31
C VAL A 746 10.65 -15.63 5.01
N ILE A 747 10.64 -15.64 6.34
CA ILE A 747 9.68 -14.90 7.16
C ILE A 747 10.40 -13.78 7.89
N PHE A 748 9.89 -12.56 7.75
CA PHE A 748 10.41 -11.38 8.41
C PHE A 748 9.43 -10.88 9.48
N GLY A 749 9.84 -10.95 10.73
CA GLY A 749 9.04 -10.70 11.93
C GLY A 749 8.44 -11.98 12.51
N SER A 750 8.50 -12.11 13.84
CA SER A 750 8.07 -13.27 14.61
C SER A 750 6.74 -13.08 15.35
N GLY A 751 5.90 -12.16 14.88
CA GLY A 751 4.52 -11.99 15.38
C GLY A 751 3.64 -13.20 15.05
N ASP A 752 2.50 -13.34 15.74
CA ASP A 752 1.61 -14.52 15.65
C ASP A 752 1.23 -14.92 14.22
N SER A 753 0.84 -13.96 13.37
CA SER A 753 0.53 -14.24 11.97
C SER A 753 1.73 -14.83 11.22
N GLY A 754 2.94 -14.32 11.47
CA GLY A 754 4.18 -14.83 10.88
C GLY A 754 4.49 -16.27 11.33
N LEU A 755 4.37 -16.55 12.63
CA LEU A 755 4.56 -17.90 13.18
C LEU A 755 3.53 -18.90 12.64
N LEU A 756 2.27 -18.47 12.53
CA LEU A 756 1.20 -19.27 11.93
C LEU A 756 1.42 -19.52 10.43
N ALA A 757 1.89 -18.50 9.70
CA ALA A 757 2.24 -18.63 8.29
C ALA A 757 3.38 -19.62 8.10
N ALA A 758 4.42 -19.55 8.96
CA ALA A 758 5.52 -20.51 8.97
C ALA A 758 5.02 -21.95 9.06
N ARG A 759 4.19 -22.21 10.07
CA ARG A 759 3.59 -23.53 10.31
C ARG A 759 2.77 -24.01 9.11
N GLN A 760 1.86 -23.18 8.59
CA GLN A 760 0.96 -23.59 7.51
C GLN A 760 1.70 -23.82 6.19
N ILE A 761 2.71 -23.00 5.89
CA ILE A 761 3.57 -23.18 4.72
C ILE A 761 4.29 -24.53 4.82
N SER A 762 4.89 -24.84 5.97
CA SER A 762 5.59 -26.12 6.19
C SER A 762 4.67 -27.34 6.05
N ILE A 763 3.47 -27.30 6.68
CA ILE A 763 2.47 -28.38 6.55
C ILE A 763 2.00 -28.55 5.10
N SER A 764 1.91 -27.45 4.35
CA SER A 764 1.47 -27.46 2.95
C SER A 764 2.59 -27.85 1.97
N GLY A 765 3.79 -28.19 2.45
CA GLY A 765 4.91 -28.66 1.65
C GLY A 765 5.87 -27.57 1.14
N GLY A 766 5.75 -26.34 1.64
CA GLY A 766 6.76 -25.30 1.44
C GLY A 766 7.89 -25.39 2.46
N GLN A 767 9.10 -24.97 2.09
CA GLN A 767 10.25 -24.92 2.99
C GLN A 767 10.39 -23.50 3.56
N VAL A 768 10.25 -23.35 4.87
CA VAL A 768 10.56 -22.09 5.57
C VAL A 768 12.04 -22.10 5.92
N LEU A 769 12.82 -21.24 5.26
CA LEU A 769 14.28 -21.19 5.41
C LEU A 769 14.72 -20.56 6.73
N GLY A 770 13.87 -19.72 7.32
CA GLY A 770 14.12 -19.09 8.60
C GLY A 770 13.14 -17.95 8.90
N ILE A 771 13.05 -17.63 10.19
CA ILE A 771 12.31 -16.49 10.73
C ILE A 771 13.31 -15.48 11.27
N TYR A 772 13.28 -14.26 10.77
CA TYR A 772 14.20 -13.20 11.15
C TYR A 772 13.45 -12.10 11.89
N GLU A 773 13.85 -11.87 13.14
CA GLU A 773 13.20 -10.94 14.06
C GLU A 773 14.13 -9.77 14.38
N PRO A 774 13.71 -8.52 14.08
CA PRO A 774 14.45 -7.32 14.48
C PRO A 774 14.66 -7.17 15.99
N GLU A 775 13.71 -7.64 16.80
CA GLU A 775 13.81 -7.60 18.25
C GLU A 775 14.75 -8.67 18.80
N SER A 776 15.20 -8.46 20.04
CA SER A 776 16.10 -9.39 20.76
C SER A 776 15.39 -10.63 21.31
N HIS A 777 14.08 -10.74 21.11
CA HIS A 777 13.22 -11.76 21.68
C HIS A 777 12.06 -12.08 20.73
N LEU A 778 11.36 -13.19 21.00
CA LEU A 778 10.17 -13.58 20.24
C LEU A 778 9.02 -12.61 20.49
N VAL A 779 8.43 -12.09 19.41
CA VAL A 779 7.32 -11.13 19.48
C VAL A 779 5.97 -11.83 19.68
N GLY A 780 5.75 -12.95 18.98
CA GLY A 780 4.53 -13.75 19.05
C GLY A 780 4.50 -14.76 20.20
N ASN A 781 3.46 -15.59 20.22
CA ASN A 781 3.22 -16.58 21.24
C ASN A 781 4.30 -17.68 21.24
N SER A 782 4.96 -17.84 22.38
CA SER A 782 6.04 -18.81 22.59
C SER A 782 5.61 -20.28 22.48
N GLN A 783 4.31 -20.57 22.53
CA GLN A 783 3.79 -21.93 22.32
C GLN A 783 4.10 -22.47 20.92
N TYR A 784 4.31 -21.61 19.91
CA TYR A 784 4.70 -22.04 18.57
C TYR A 784 6.18 -22.37 18.45
N LEU A 785 7.02 -21.98 19.42
CA LEU A 785 8.48 -22.08 19.31
C LEU A 785 8.93 -23.54 19.17
N ASP A 786 8.46 -24.41 20.08
CA ASP A 786 8.82 -25.82 20.08
C ASP A 786 8.37 -26.52 18.80
N LEU A 787 7.14 -26.23 18.36
CA LEU A 787 6.61 -26.77 17.11
C LEU A 787 7.48 -26.36 15.90
N LEU A 788 7.78 -25.06 15.77
CA LEU A 788 8.51 -24.55 14.61
C LEU A 788 9.98 -25.00 14.60
N THR A 789 10.64 -24.99 15.77
CA THR A 789 12.08 -25.30 15.87
C THR A 789 12.37 -26.80 15.97
N LYS A 790 11.55 -27.58 16.67
CA LYS A 790 11.82 -29.02 16.89
C LYS A 790 11.14 -29.92 15.85
N GLU A 791 9.92 -29.61 15.42
CA GLU A 791 9.19 -30.47 14.47
C GLU A 791 9.46 -30.10 13.01
N PHE A 792 9.55 -28.80 12.71
CA PHE A 792 9.77 -28.31 11.34
C PHE A 792 11.21 -27.85 11.06
N ASP A 793 12.10 -27.89 12.06
CA ASP A 793 13.51 -27.48 11.95
C ASP A 793 13.70 -26.06 11.36
N ILE A 794 12.82 -25.13 11.77
CA ILE A 794 12.86 -23.75 11.28
C ILE A 794 13.75 -22.90 12.20
N PRO A 795 14.87 -22.36 11.70
CA PRO A 795 15.73 -21.50 12.51
C PRO A 795 15.07 -20.14 12.75
N ILE A 796 15.17 -19.63 13.98
CA ILE A 796 14.72 -18.29 14.36
C ILE A 796 15.94 -17.47 14.76
N SER A 797 16.16 -16.34 14.10
CA SER A 797 17.27 -15.41 14.37
C SER A 797 16.76 -14.07 14.87
N TYR A 798 17.22 -13.66 16.06
CA TYR A 798 16.91 -12.37 16.68
C TYR A 798 17.93 -11.29 16.30
N ASN A 799 17.57 -10.02 16.53
CA ASN A 799 18.37 -8.85 16.15
C ASN A 799 18.78 -8.86 14.67
N LYS A 800 17.96 -9.43 13.78
CA LYS A 800 18.22 -9.49 12.34
C LYS A 800 17.06 -8.87 11.57
N SER A 801 17.38 -8.05 10.58
CA SER A 801 16.39 -7.40 9.71
C SER A 801 16.74 -7.60 8.24
N ILE A 802 15.72 -7.49 7.39
CA ILE A 802 15.92 -7.52 5.94
C ILE A 802 16.49 -6.17 5.51
N SER A 803 17.76 -6.16 5.08
CA SER A 803 18.41 -4.96 4.56
C SER A 803 18.08 -4.71 3.10
N ARG A 804 17.71 -5.74 2.32
CA ARG A 804 17.45 -5.60 0.88
C ARG A 804 16.65 -6.76 0.30
N ILE A 805 15.81 -6.48 -0.69
CA ILE A 805 15.09 -7.50 -1.49
C ILE A 805 15.65 -7.53 -2.92
N ASN A 806 16.03 -8.71 -3.42
CA ASN A 806 16.59 -8.89 -4.75
C ASN A 806 15.69 -9.78 -5.63
N GLY A 807 15.53 -9.38 -6.89
CA GLY A 807 14.81 -10.15 -7.88
C GLY A 807 14.40 -9.35 -9.12
N GLN A 808 14.47 -10.00 -10.28
CA GLN A 808 13.99 -9.45 -11.55
C GLN A 808 12.64 -10.08 -11.89
N GLY A 809 11.55 -9.37 -11.59
CA GLY A 809 10.18 -9.84 -11.82
C GLY A 809 9.64 -10.77 -10.73
N VAL A 810 10.42 -11.75 -10.29
CA VAL A 810 10.16 -12.59 -9.11
C VAL A 810 11.31 -12.48 -8.13
N ILE A 811 11.05 -12.75 -6.84
CA ILE A 811 12.06 -12.66 -5.80
C ILE A 811 13.03 -13.81 -5.99
N GLU A 812 14.31 -13.51 -5.84
CA GLU A 812 15.41 -14.46 -6.00
C GLU A 812 16.18 -14.62 -4.69
N SER A 813 16.30 -13.54 -3.91
CA SER A 813 16.93 -13.55 -2.60
C SER A 813 16.54 -12.35 -1.73
N VAL A 814 16.85 -12.45 -0.45
CA VAL A 814 16.83 -11.34 0.51
C VAL A 814 18.19 -11.22 1.19
N CYS A 815 18.61 -10.00 1.46
CA CYS A 815 19.77 -9.72 2.29
C CYS A 815 19.32 -9.45 3.73
N ILE A 816 20.01 -10.05 4.68
CA ILE A 816 19.68 -10.06 6.10
C ILE A 816 20.88 -9.52 6.84
N ALA A 817 20.69 -8.47 7.64
CA ALA A 817 21.78 -7.87 8.38
C ALA A 817 21.40 -7.68 9.86
N PRO A 818 22.41 -7.59 10.73
CA PRO A 818 22.21 -7.28 12.14
C PRO A 818 21.51 -5.94 12.31
N VAL A 819 20.63 -5.88 13.30
CA VAL A 819 20.00 -4.64 13.77
C VAL A 819 20.87 -4.06 14.87
N ASN A 820 21.26 -2.80 14.71
CA ASN A 820 21.91 -2.05 15.76
C ASN A 820 20.89 -1.84 16.92
N PRO A 821 21.17 -2.33 18.15
CA PRO A 821 20.21 -2.24 19.25
C PRO A 821 19.86 -0.80 19.67
N LEU A 822 20.76 0.16 19.43
CA LEU A 822 20.62 1.57 19.82
C LEU A 822 19.88 2.38 18.77
N THR A 823 20.26 2.26 17.50
CA THR A 823 19.66 3.04 16.41
C THR A 823 18.46 2.34 15.78
N LYS A 824 18.27 1.04 16.06
CA LYS A 824 17.34 0.12 15.36
C LYS A 824 17.58 0.06 13.84
N GLY A 825 18.66 0.66 13.35
CA GLY A 825 19.09 0.64 11.95
C GLY A 825 19.82 -0.64 11.59
N VAL A 826 20.01 -0.87 10.29
CA VAL A 826 20.64 -2.07 9.76
C VAL A 826 22.06 -1.75 9.29
N THR A 827 23.06 -2.54 9.67
CA THR A 827 24.45 -2.36 9.24
C THR A 827 24.72 -3.18 7.96
N ALA A 828 25.06 -2.51 6.86
CA ALA A 828 25.22 -3.17 5.56
C ALA A 828 26.47 -4.09 5.48
N ASP A 829 27.46 -3.84 6.33
CA ASP A 829 28.78 -4.48 6.28
C ASP A 829 28.76 -5.98 6.66
N GLU A 830 27.66 -6.48 7.24
CA GLU A 830 27.49 -7.86 7.71
C GLU A 830 26.25 -8.56 7.13
N ALA A 831 25.82 -8.18 5.92
CA ALA A 831 24.61 -8.73 5.32
C ALA A 831 24.81 -10.14 4.72
N GLU A 832 24.10 -11.13 5.26
CA GLU A 832 23.97 -12.48 4.70
C GLU A 832 22.90 -12.49 3.58
N THR A 833 23.15 -13.15 2.45
CA THR A 833 22.15 -13.30 1.38
C THR A 833 21.51 -14.68 1.41
N VAL A 834 20.19 -14.73 1.54
CA VAL A 834 19.40 -15.96 1.56
C VAL A 834 18.58 -16.06 0.28
N ALA A 835 18.91 -17.04 -0.56
CA ALA A 835 18.15 -17.33 -1.77
C ALA A 835 16.76 -17.90 -1.43
N CYS A 836 15.70 -17.27 -1.95
CA CYS A 836 14.32 -17.60 -1.66
C CYS A 836 13.41 -17.20 -2.83
N ASP A 837 12.24 -17.83 -2.94
CA ASP A 837 11.22 -17.52 -3.94
C ASP A 837 9.98 -16.82 -3.35
N CYS A 838 9.97 -16.59 -2.03
CA CYS A 838 8.97 -15.80 -1.34
C CYS A 838 9.52 -15.16 -0.05
N LEU A 839 9.13 -13.91 0.20
CA LEU A 839 9.30 -13.21 1.47
C LEU A 839 7.92 -12.92 2.08
N VAL A 840 7.68 -13.42 3.28
CA VAL A 840 6.48 -13.15 4.07
C VAL A 840 6.81 -12.16 5.19
N THR A 841 6.08 -11.05 5.27
CA THR A 841 6.30 -10.00 6.28
C THR A 841 5.22 -10.01 7.36
N SER A 842 5.61 -10.04 8.63
CA SER A 842 4.75 -9.95 9.81
C SER A 842 5.19 -8.78 10.71
N LEU A 843 4.88 -7.55 10.28
CA LEU A 843 5.46 -6.31 10.84
C LEU A 843 4.46 -5.53 11.73
N GLY A 844 3.49 -6.25 12.28
CA GLY A 844 2.37 -5.68 13.03
C GLY A 844 1.27 -5.12 12.12
N THR A 845 0.23 -4.55 12.75
CA THR A 845 -1.04 -4.23 12.10
C THR A 845 -1.49 -2.79 12.40
N LEU A 846 -2.37 -2.28 11.54
CA LEU A 846 -2.98 -0.96 11.60
C LEU A 846 -4.52 -1.12 11.52
N PRO A 847 -5.30 -0.44 12.38
CA PRO A 847 -6.77 -0.51 12.33
C PRO A 847 -7.37 0.03 11.03
N GLN A 848 -8.51 -0.53 10.62
CA GLN A 848 -9.18 -0.18 9.37
C GLN A 848 -10.07 1.07 9.49
N MET A 849 -9.50 2.26 9.26
CA MET A 849 -10.16 3.55 9.56
C MET A 849 -10.87 4.26 8.39
N ALA A 850 -10.72 3.79 7.14
CA ALA A 850 -11.18 4.54 5.97
C ALA A 850 -12.70 4.80 5.93
N LEU A 851 -13.52 3.81 6.32
CA LEU A 851 -14.99 3.92 6.32
C LEU A 851 -15.53 4.69 7.52
N VAL A 852 -14.76 4.72 8.62
CA VAL A 852 -15.13 5.42 9.85
C VAL A 852 -15.13 6.93 9.65
N LYS A 853 -14.14 7.48 8.93
CA LYS A 853 -14.01 8.92 8.70
C LYS A 853 -15.17 9.52 7.89
N GLY A 854 -15.81 8.74 7.01
CA GLY A 854 -16.94 9.18 6.19
C GLY A 854 -18.22 9.50 7.00
N MET A 855 -18.36 8.94 8.20
CA MET A 855 -19.53 9.16 9.06
C MET A 855 -19.49 10.47 9.86
N GLY A 856 -18.48 11.32 9.65
CA GLY A 856 -18.35 12.58 10.38
C GLY A 856 -17.78 12.43 11.80
N CYS A 857 -17.17 11.29 12.13
CA CYS A 857 -16.56 11.05 13.44
C CYS A 857 -15.47 12.08 13.73
N LYS A 858 -15.69 12.91 14.76
CA LYS A 858 -14.69 13.80 15.34
C LYS A 858 -13.88 13.01 16.38
N GLY A 859 -12.55 13.13 16.37
CA GLY A 859 -11.70 12.44 17.36
C GLY A 859 -11.04 11.16 16.85
N VAL A 860 -10.23 11.27 15.79
CA VAL A 860 -9.19 10.28 15.49
C VAL A 860 -7.91 10.77 16.13
N SER A 861 -7.35 9.99 17.05
CA SER A 861 -6.06 10.32 17.67
C SER A 861 -4.93 9.69 16.87
N SER A 862 -3.98 10.51 16.40
CA SER A 862 -2.73 10.01 15.81
C SER A 862 -1.91 9.21 16.82
N GLN A 863 -2.00 9.56 18.11
CA GLN A 863 -1.33 8.85 19.20
C GLN A 863 -1.94 7.46 19.45
N TYR A 864 -3.26 7.30 19.37
CA TYR A 864 -3.95 6.05 19.75
C TYR A 864 -4.28 5.13 18.57
N CYS A 865 -3.73 5.40 17.39
CA CYS A 865 -3.93 4.60 16.17
C CYS A 865 -5.42 4.30 15.85
N GLY A 866 -6.38 5.13 16.26
CA GLY A 866 -7.79 4.73 16.16
C GLY A 866 -8.85 5.74 16.62
N LEU A 867 -10.08 5.22 16.71
CA LEU A 867 -11.28 5.87 17.23
C LEU A 867 -11.16 6.12 18.73
N LEU A 868 -11.66 7.26 19.20
CA LEU A 868 -11.87 7.46 20.63
C LEU A 868 -13.16 6.75 21.05
N VAL A 869 -13.06 5.82 22.00
CA VAL A 869 -14.24 5.08 22.52
C VAL A 869 -14.33 5.13 24.02
N ASP A 870 -15.54 4.92 24.53
CA ASP A 870 -15.79 4.69 25.95
C ASP A 870 -15.74 3.18 26.32
N ASN A 871 -15.90 2.87 27.60
CA ASN A 871 -15.97 1.50 28.13
C ASN A 871 -17.16 0.66 27.63
N ARG A 872 -18.04 1.21 26.79
CA ARG A 872 -19.14 0.49 26.13
C ARG A 872 -18.83 0.22 24.65
N CYS A 873 -17.61 0.56 24.21
CA CYS A 873 -17.18 0.57 22.81
C CYS A 873 -17.91 1.61 21.94
N ALA A 874 -18.60 2.59 22.56
CA ALA A 874 -19.27 3.66 21.83
C ALA A 874 -18.26 4.74 21.40
N VAL A 875 -18.37 5.23 20.17
CA VAL A 875 -17.48 6.25 19.61
C VAL A 875 -17.80 7.61 20.21
N ALA A 876 -16.81 8.29 20.77
CA ALA A 876 -17.00 9.51 21.57
C ALA A 876 -17.71 10.67 20.84
N SER A 877 -17.71 10.69 19.50
CA SER A 877 -18.34 11.74 18.70
C SER A 877 -19.78 11.46 18.26
N ASP A 878 -20.31 10.25 18.46
CA ASP A 878 -21.65 9.89 17.98
C ASP A 878 -22.34 8.87 18.89
N LYS A 879 -23.64 9.07 19.12
CA LYS A 879 -24.42 8.40 20.16
C LYS A 879 -24.80 6.96 19.84
N LEU A 880 -24.77 6.59 18.56
CA LEU A 880 -25.25 5.29 18.05
C LEU A 880 -24.22 4.62 17.14
N LEU A 881 -22.94 4.96 17.35
CA LEU A 881 -21.83 4.41 16.62
C LEU A 881 -20.90 3.67 17.57
N TYR A 882 -20.56 2.43 17.23
CA TYR A 882 -19.70 1.56 18.03
C TYR A 882 -18.58 1.00 17.16
N ALA A 883 -17.49 0.57 17.79
CA ALA A 883 -16.40 -0.13 17.12
C ALA A 883 -15.79 -1.18 18.05
N ALA A 884 -15.37 -2.32 17.50
CA ALA A 884 -14.80 -3.42 18.29
C ALA A 884 -13.79 -4.25 17.47
N GLY A 885 -12.97 -5.02 18.17
CA GLY A 885 -11.93 -5.89 17.62
C GLY A 885 -10.81 -5.10 16.94
N GLY A 886 -10.30 -5.64 15.83
CA GLY A 886 -9.22 -5.05 15.04
C GLY A 886 -9.44 -3.62 14.54
N ASN A 887 -10.67 -3.09 14.63
CA ASN A 887 -10.98 -1.68 14.37
C ASN A 887 -10.52 -0.74 15.49
N LEU A 888 -10.43 -1.22 16.72
CA LEU A 888 -9.93 -0.45 17.85
C LEU A 888 -8.45 -0.72 18.07
N HIS A 889 -8.11 -1.99 18.27
CA HIS A 889 -6.76 -2.47 18.54
C HIS A 889 -6.66 -3.97 18.21
N CYS A 890 -5.44 -4.50 18.18
CA CYS A 890 -5.22 -5.91 17.85
C CYS A 890 -5.12 -6.74 19.12
N HIS A 891 -6.18 -7.52 19.35
CA HIS A 891 -6.28 -8.45 20.46
C HIS A 891 -5.26 -9.59 20.36
N PRO A 892 -4.79 -10.12 21.51
CA PRO A 892 -3.90 -11.27 21.55
C PRO A 892 -4.59 -12.59 21.14
N SER A 893 -5.92 -12.64 21.20
CA SER A 893 -6.69 -13.84 20.87
C SER A 893 -8.03 -13.52 20.19
N ALA A 894 -8.57 -14.46 19.44
CA ALA A 894 -9.87 -14.31 18.78
C ALA A 894 -11.02 -14.22 19.78
N GLU A 895 -10.93 -14.90 20.92
CA GLU A 895 -11.90 -14.87 22.02
C GLU A 895 -11.97 -13.50 22.66
N SER A 896 -10.82 -12.86 22.87
CA SER A 896 -10.76 -11.49 23.39
C SER A 896 -11.44 -10.51 22.44
N SER A 897 -11.19 -10.68 21.13
CA SER A 897 -11.89 -9.91 20.10
C SER A 897 -13.40 -10.21 20.05
N PHE A 898 -13.81 -11.46 20.23
CA PHE A 898 -15.21 -11.88 20.28
C PHE A 898 -15.94 -11.28 21.49
N ALA A 899 -15.29 -11.28 22.67
CA ALA A 899 -15.83 -10.70 23.90
C ALA A 899 -16.02 -9.18 23.79
N GLU A 900 -15.04 -8.44 23.24
CA GLU A 900 -15.20 -7.01 22.97
C GLU A 900 -16.32 -6.74 21.96
N GLY A 901 -16.48 -7.62 20.97
CA GLY A 901 -17.62 -7.62 20.06
C GLY A 901 -18.96 -7.74 20.80
N LYS A 902 -19.08 -8.73 21.69
CA LYS A 902 -20.29 -8.92 22.52
C LYS A 902 -20.64 -7.67 23.34
N LEU A 903 -19.62 -7.02 23.91
CA LEU A 903 -19.80 -5.78 24.66
C LEU A 903 -20.40 -4.66 23.80
N ALA A 904 -19.86 -4.45 22.59
CA ALA A 904 -20.40 -3.47 21.66
C ALA A 904 -21.84 -3.81 21.22
N GLY A 905 -22.11 -5.07 20.88
CA GLY A 905 -23.43 -5.55 20.45
C GLY A 905 -24.51 -5.37 21.52
N PHE A 906 -24.21 -5.77 22.76
CA PHE A 906 -25.10 -5.60 23.91
C PHE A 906 -25.49 -4.13 24.12
N ASN A 907 -24.50 -3.23 24.16
CA ASN A 907 -24.76 -1.81 24.41
C ASN A 907 -25.53 -1.16 23.26
N ALA A 908 -25.17 -1.48 22.00
CA ALA A 908 -25.87 -0.95 20.84
C ALA A 908 -27.34 -1.39 20.79
N ALA A 909 -27.64 -2.65 21.11
CA ALA A 909 -29.01 -3.16 21.12
C ALA A 909 -29.90 -2.48 22.17
N ILE A 910 -29.34 -2.18 23.37
CA ILE A 910 -30.04 -1.40 24.40
C ILE A 910 -30.31 0.02 23.92
N ASP A 911 -29.28 0.69 23.37
CA ASP A 911 -29.38 2.08 22.97
C ASP A 911 -30.35 2.31 21.80
N VAL A 912 -30.53 1.31 20.92
CA VAL A 912 -31.53 1.38 19.84
C VAL A 912 -32.96 1.16 20.35
N GLY A 913 -33.15 0.37 21.41
CA GLY A 913 -34.47 0.11 21.99
C GLY A 913 -35.05 1.27 22.82
N ASP A 914 -34.22 2.19 23.31
CA ASP A 914 -34.62 3.32 24.17
C ASP A 914 -34.77 4.63 23.36
N THR A 915 -35.82 4.72 22.53
CA THR A 915 -36.06 5.88 21.64
C THR A 915 -36.47 7.18 22.37
N ALA A 916 -36.65 7.14 23.69
CA ALA A 916 -37.22 8.24 24.49
C ALA A 916 -36.17 9.14 25.16
N ARG A 917 -34.88 8.79 25.15
CA ARG A 917 -33.85 9.54 25.91
C ARG A 917 -32.88 10.33 25.05
N SER A 918 -32.73 11.62 25.38
CA SER A 918 -31.54 12.40 25.02
C SER A 918 -30.34 11.84 25.80
N TYR A 919 -29.54 10.98 25.17
CA TYR A 919 -28.46 10.29 25.86
C TYR A 919 -27.11 10.95 25.58
N ASN A 920 -26.58 11.71 26.55
CA ASN A 920 -25.15 11.91 26.76
C ASN A 920 -24.92 11.40 28.17
N PRO A 921 -24.47 10.15 28.36
CA PRO A 921 -24.25 9.67 29.70
C PRO A 921 -23.14 10.50 30.34
N PRO A 922 -23.22 10.79 31.64
CA PRO A 922 -22.10 11.39 32.33
C PRO A 922 -20.90 10.46 32.20
N SER A 923 -19.79 10.99 31.71
CA SER A 923 -18.54 10.27 31.51
C SER A 923 -17.36 11.03 32.11
N VAL A 924 -16.31 10.30 32.47
CA VAL A 924 -15.02 10.84 32.88
C VAL A 924 -13.95 10.50 31.85
N ASN A 925 -12.99 11.40 31.62
CA ASN A 925 -11.89 11.13 30.69
C ASN A 925 -10.80 10.33 31.39
N LEU A 926 -10.30 9.30 30.71
CA LEU A 926 -9.08 8.60 31.07
C LEU A 926 -7.90 9.20 30.30
N THR A 927 -6.89 9.61 31.03
CA THR A 927 -5.69 10.27 30.50
C THR A 927 -4.43 9.56 30.97
N LEU A 928 -3.32 9.74 30.25
CA LEU A 928 -2.02 9.24 30.69
C LEU A 928 -1.37 10.21 31.66
N SER A 929 -0.68 9.66 32.67
CA SER A 929 0.24 10.44 33.50
C SER A 929 1.34 11.07 32.63
N GLU A 930 1.75 12.30 32.94
CA GLU A 930 2.80 13.01 32.19
C GLU A 930 4.11 12.20 32.13
N THR A 931 4.43 11.47 33.20
CA THR A 931 5.64 10.64 33.30
C THR A 931 5.61 9.40 32.41
N ASN A 932 4.43 8.96 31.95
CA ASN A 932 4.28 7.72 31.17
C ASN A 932 3.84 7.95 29.72
N ARG A 933 3.75 9.19 29.25
CA ARG A 933 3.32 9.50 27.87
C ARG A 933 4.22 8.87 26.81
N SER A 934 5.51 8.68 27.11
CA SER A 934 6.48 8.02 26.24
C SER A 934 6.49 6.49 26.38
N ASP A 935 5.99 5.94 27.48
CA ASP A 935 6.00 4.50 27.79
C ASP A 935 4.76 3.77 27.27
N ILE A 936 3.63 4.46 27.11
CA ILE A 936 2.39 3.90 26.55
C ILE A 936 2.22 4.35 25.11
N LYS A 937 2.16 3.37 24.20
CA LYS A 937 1.86 3.58 22.79
C LYS A 937 0.39 3.95 22.60
N TYR A 938 -0.52 3.19 23.20
CA TYR A 938 -1.94 3.52 23.26
C TYR A 938 -2.62 2.81 24.42
N PHE A 939 -3.80 3.30 24.80
CA PHE A 939 -4.70 2.65 25.75
C PHE A 939 -6.15 2.88 25.33
N MET A 940 -7.06 2.00 25.75
CA MET A 940 -8.50 2.11 25.53
C MET A 940 -9.25 1.56 26.75
N PRO A 941 -10.44 2.07 27.08
CA PRO A 941 -11.11 3.23 26.46
C PRO A 941 -10.48 4.57 26.87
N GLN A 942 -10.82 5.67 26.19
CA GLN A 942 -10.37 7.02 26.56
C GLN A 942 -11.37 7.77 27.45
N SER A 943 -12.57 7.25 27.60
CA SER A 943 -13.54 7.74 28.57
C SER A 943 -14.29 6.59 29.23
N ILE A 944 -14.76 6.82 30.44
CA ILE A 944 -15.57 5.87 31.20
C ILE A 944 -16.96 6.47 31.38
N THR A 945 -17.96 5.81 30.82
CA THR A 945 -19.36 6.12 31.03
C THR A 945 -19.81 5.59 32.39
N LEU A 946 -20.40 6.47 33.21
CA LEU A 946 -20.76 6.20 34.62
C LEU A 946 -22.16 5.59 34.80
N SER A 947 -22.90 5.34 33.72
CA SER A 947 -24.26 4.80 33.81
C SER A 947 -24.28 3.42 34.47
N LYS A 948 -25.25 3.16 35.37
CA LYS A 948 -25.51 1.84 36.00
C LYS A 948 -26.09 0.82 35.00
N ARG A 949 -25.54 0.73 33.80
CA ARG A 949 -25.84 -0.35 32.87
C ARG A 949 -24.81 -1.47 33.14
N PRO A 950 -25.20 -2.75 33.09
CA PRO A 950 -24.22 -3.83 33.14
C PRO A 950 -23.29 -3.64 31.94
N THR A 951 -22.01 -3.31 32.13
CA THR A 951 -21.03 -3.19 31.03
C THR A 951 -20.57 -4.56 30.55
N ASP A 952 -21.53 -5.47 30.37
CA ASP A 952 -21.46 -6.94 30.49
C ASP A 952 -22.17 -7.44 31.76
N LYS A 953 -22.53 -8.73 31.78
CA LYS A 953 -23.09 -9.39 32.97
C LYS A 953 -22.06 -9.56 34.10
N SER A 954 -20.80 -9.14 33.93
CA SER A 954 -19.69 -9.38 34.87
C SER A 954 -19.54 -8.26 35.90
N GLY A 955 -19.91 -7.02 35.56
CA GLY A 955 -19.77 -5.87 36.46
C GLY A 955 -18.37 -5.24 36.45
N GLU A 956 -17.58 -5.52 35.42
CA GLU A 956 -16.20 -5.06 35.26
C GLU A 956 -16.05 -4.11 34.05
N THR A 957 -14.99 -3.31 34.09
CA THR A 957 -14.51 -2.47 33.00
C THR A 957 -13.09 -2.87 32.65
N PHE A 958 -12.84 -3.13 31.36
CA PHE A 958 -11.52 -3.49 30.86
C PHE A 958 -10.77 -2.27 30.34
N ILE A 959 -9.54 -2.08 30.81
CA ILE A 959 -8.61 -1.09 30.29
C ILE A 959 -7.50 -1.83 29.55
N TYR A 960 -7.48 -1.69 28.23
CA TYR A 960 -6.42 -2.21 27.37
C TYR A 960 -5.33 -1.18 27.21
N PHE A 961 -4.07 -1.59 27.23
CA PHE A 961 -2.95 -0.71 26.94
C PHE A 961 -1.80 -1.47 26.28
N LYS A 962 -0.99 -0.73 25.51
CA LYS A 962 0.18 -1.25 24.81
C LYS A 962 1.36 -0.33 25.09
N THR A 963 2.50 -0.89 25.49
CA THR A 963 3.70 -0.10 25.80
C THR A 963 4.54 0.17 24.55
N THR A 964 5.47 1.12 24.64
CA THR A 964 6.46 1.42 23.59
C THR A 964 7.74 0.59 23.75
N ARG A 965 8.03 0.11 24.97
CA ARG A 965 9.14 -0.78 25.31
C ARG A 965 8.73 -1.91 26.25
N ALA A 966 9.54 -2.96 26.32
CA ALA A 966 9.35 -4.04 27.29
C ALA A 966 9.75 -3.57 28.68
N MET A 967 8.96 -3.93 29.69
CA MET A 967 9.17 -3.54 31.08
C MET A 967 8.77 -4.72 31.98
N ALA A 968 9.67 -5.11 32.89
CA ALA A 968 9.41 -6.13 33.89
C ALA A 968 8.90 -5.51 35.19
N ASN A 969 8.10 -6.28 35.94
CA ASN A 969 7.56 -5.92 37.26
C ASN A 969 6.91 -4.53 37.27
N VAL A 970 5.88 -4.36 36.45
CA VAL A 970 5.17 -3.09 36.30
C VAL A 970 3.91 -3.10 37.16
N ARG A 971 3.76 -2.07 37.99
CA ARG A 971 2.52 -1.74 38.67
C ARG A 971 1.75 -0.73 37.83
N VAL A 972 0.52 -1.06 37.47
CA VAL A 972 -0.39 -0.17 36.77
C VAL A 972 -1.44 0.32 37.75
N THR A 973 -1.58 1.63 37.86
CA THR A 973 -2.52 2.28 38.78
C THR A 973 -3.47 3.19 38.02
N VAL A 974 -4.76 3.09 38.32
CA VAL A 974 -5.78 4.02 37.87
C VAL A 974 -6.21 4.85 39.06
N SER A 975 -6.12 6.17 38.96
CA SER A 975 -6.48 7.09 40.05
C SER A 975 -7.15 8.35 39.54
N THR A 976 -7.84 9.10 40.40
CA THR A 976 -8.39 10.42 40.03
C THR A 976 -7.26 11.45 39.87
N THR A 977 -7.28 12.25 38.82
CA THR A 977 -6.22 13.24 38.54
C THR A 977 -6.14 14.34 39.60
N SER A 978 -7.28 14.80 40.13
CA SER A 978 -7.35 15.93 41.06
C SER A 978 -7.06 15.56 42.52
N THR A 979 -7.49 14.37 42.98
CA THR A 979 -7.37 13.97 44.40
C THR A 979 -6.35 12.86 44.66
N GLY A 980 -5.85 12.21 43.60
CA GLY A 980 -4.96 11.04 43.73
C GLY A 980 -5.63 9.77 44.28
N LYS A 981 -6.94 9.77 44.55
CA LYS A 981 -7.69 8.58 45.00
C LYS A 981 -7.48 7.42 44.02
N VAL A 982 -6.91 6.33 44.52
CA VAL A 982 -6.67 5.09 43.74
C VAL A 982 -8.01 4.37 43.54
N LEU A 983 -8.31 4.06 42.27
CA LEU A 983 -9.50 3.33 41.86
C LEU A 983 -9.20 1.83 41.68
N ALA A 984 -8.02 1.52 41.12
CA ALA A 984 -7.53 0.15 41.00
C ALA A 984 -6.00 0.13 40.81
N THR A 985 -5.39 -0.97 41.24
CA THR A 985 -3.97 -1.27 41.02
C THR A 985 -3.82 -2.73 40.62
N GLU A 986 -3.09 -2.98 39.55
CA GLU A 986 -2.77 -4.33 39.09
C GLU A 986 -1.25 -4.45 38.86
N LYS A 987 -0.70 -5.64 39.12
CA LYS A 987 0.72 -5.93 38.94
C LYS A 987 0.92 -6.87 37.76
N PHE A 988 1.81 -6.47 36.87
CA PHE A 988 2.21 -7.24 35.71
C PHE A 988 3.66 -7.66 35.87
N ARG A 989 3.93 -8.96 35.76
CA ARG A 989 5.29 -9.50 35.76
C ARG A 989 6.11 -8.94 34.59
N GLU A 990 5.46 -8.75 33.46
CA GLU A 990 6.03 -8.16 32.26
C GLU A 990 4.93 -7.51 31.42
N VAL A 991 5.25 -6.37 30.82
CA VAL A 991 4.46 -5.74 29.76
C VAL A 991 5.38 -5.46 28.58
N SER A 992 4.88 -5.62 27.36
CA SER A 992 5.70 -5.49 26.16
C SER A 992 5.03 -4.69 25.05
N PRO A 993 5.80 -4.17 24.08
CA PRO A 993 5.26 -3.53 22.89
C PRO A 993 4.65 -4.52 21.90
N THR A 994 4.72 -5.81 22.20
CA THR A 994 4.29 -6.88 21.31
C THR A 994 2.85 -7.24 21.59
N VAL A 995 2.46 -7.33 22.87
CA VAL A 995 1.14 -7.76 23.33
C VAL A 995 0.31 -6.58 23.87
N VAL A 996 -0.99 -6.55 23.55
CA VAL A 996 -1.92 -5.65 24.24
C VAL A 996 -2.22 -6.23 25.62
N THR A 997 -1.92 -5.46 26.65
CA THR A 997 -2.16 -5.86 28.04
C THR A 997 -3.55 -5.40 28.47
N ARG A 998 -4.23 -6.22 29.28
CA ARG A 998 -5.57 -5.93 29.81
C ARG A 998 -5.50 -5.79 31.32
N MET A 999 -5.99 -4.67 31.84
CA MET A 999 -6.26 -4.44 33.26
C MET A 999 -7.77 -4.52 33.51
N VAL A 1000 -8.17 -5.10 34.64
CA VAL A 1000 -9.58 -5.21 35.04
C VAL A 1000 -9.88 -4.24 36.17
N VAL A 1001 -10.96 -3.46 36.04
CA VAL A 1001 -11.42 -2.52 37.08
C VAL A 1001 -12.89 -2.76 37.39
N SER A 1002 -13.23 -2.96 38.66
CA SER A 1002 -14.62 -3.09 39.08
C SER A 1002 -15.42 -1.82 38.77
N ASN A 1003 -16.63 -1.96 38.24
CA ASN A 1003 -17.51 -0.82 37.99
C ASN A 1003 -17.86 -0.04 39.26
N SER A 1004 -17.83 -0.70 40.44
CA SER A 1004 -18.04 -0.02 41.72
C SER A 1004 -17.01 1.07 41.99
N ALA A 1005 -15.79 0.94 41.46
CA ALA A 1005 -14.73 1.94 41.62
C ALA A 1005 -15.07 3.29 40.97
N PHE A 1006 -15.96 3.29 39.97
CA PHE A 1006 -16.35 4.50 39.24
C PHE A 1006 -17.66 5.14 39.74
N GLN A 1007 -18.40 4.48 40.66
CA GLN A 1007 -19.74 4.91 41.07
C GLN A 1007 -19.77 6.29 41.73
N ASP A 1008 -18.71 6.66 42.46
CA ASP A 1008 -18.61 7.93 43.18
C ASP A 1008 -18.06 9.08 42.31
N LEU A 1009 -17.72 8.82 41.05
CA LEU A 1009 -17.16 9.84 40.17
C LEU A 1009 -18.26 10.75 39.62
N VAL A 1010 -17.94 12.04 39.45
CA VAL A 1010 -18.82 13.03 38.85
C VAL A 1010 -18.24 13.53 37.52
N PRO A 1011 -19.09 13.87 36.53
CA PRO A 1011 -18.60 14.41 35.26
C PRO A 1011 -17.75 15.68 35.48
N GLY A 1012 -16.60 15.74 34.81
CA GLY A 1012 -15.59 16.80 34.99
C GLY A 1012 -14.36 16.37 35.80
N VAL A 1013 -14.42 15.26 36.55
CA VAL A 1013 -13.23 14.63 37.14
C VAL A 1013 -12.52 13.82 36.07
N ASN A 1014 -11.23 14.08 35.83
CA ASN A 1014 -10.39 13.23 35.01
C ASN A 1014 -9.79 12.10 35.86
N ILE A 1015 -9.58 10.94 35.23
CA ILE A 1015 -8.84 9.82 35.80
C ILE A 1015 -7.54 9.61 35.01
N THR A 1016 -6.53 9.09 35.69
CA THR A 1016 -5.17 8.95 35.18
C THR A 1016 -4.74 7.49 35.23
N LEU A 1017 -4.21 6.98 34.12
CA LEU A 1017 -3.48 5.72 34.04
C LEU A 1017 -1.99 5.98 34.26
N LYS A 1018 -1.40 5.30 35.23
CA LYS A 1018 0.02 5.43 35.60
C LYS A 1018 0.71 4.07 35.59
N LEU A 1019 1.89 4.00 34.98
CA LEU A 1019 2.77 2.83 34.96
C LEU A 1019 4.00 3.12 35.80
N GLU A 1020 4.29 2.25 36.77
CA GLU A 1020 5.44 2.40 37.67
C GLU A 1020 6.18 1.08 37.80
N PHE A 1021 7.49 1.14 37.98
CA PHE A 1021 8.27 -0.04 38.34
C PHE A 1021 7.95 -0.45 39.79
N ASP A 1022 7.70 -1.74 40.03
CA ASP A 1022 7.46 -2.31 41.36
C ASP A 1022 8.73 -3.01 41.89
N PRO A 1023 9.47 -2.41 42.83
CA PRO A 1023 10.77 -2.95 43.28
C PRO A 1023 10.67 -4.14 44.25
N HIS A 1024 9.47 -4.54 44.70
CA HIS A 1024 9.33 -5.42 45.88
C HIS A 1024 9.40 -6.95 45.64
N GLU A 1025 9.50 -7.43 44.40
CA GLU A 1025 9.67 -8.87 44.12
C GLU A 1025 10.74 -9.09 43.02
N PHE A 1026 11.99 -9.29 43.44
CA PHE A 1026 13.05 -9.78 42.57
C PHE A 1026 13.34 -11.23 42.94
N SER A 1027 12.92 -12.20 42.11
CA SER A 1027 13.41 -13.58 42.19
C SER A 1027 13.94 -14.01 40.83
N VAL A 1028 15.26 -14.21 40.75
CA VAL A 1028 15.92 -14.74 39.56
C VAL A 1028 15.81 -16.25 39.60
N LYS A 1029 15.01 -16.83 38.70
CA LYS A 1029 14.95 -18.29 38.51
C LYS A 1029 15.79 -18.63 37.28
N VAL A 1030 17.02 -19.08 37.50
CA VAL A 1030 17.90 -19.59 36.43
C VAL A 1030 17.33 -20.93 35.96
N VAL A 1031 16.88 -20.98 34.70
CA VAL A 1031 16.42 -22.20 34.06
C VAL A 1031 17.47 -22.59 33.02
N ASP A 1032 18.17 -23.68 33.33
CA ASP A 1032 19.04 -24.47 32.46
C ASP A 1032 20.45 -23.95 32.10
N ASN A 1033 21.42 -24.87 32.15
CA ASN A 1033 22.88 -24.61 32.19
C ASN A 1033 23.52 -24.37 30.80
N ARG A 1034 22.77 -23.94 29.78
CA ARG A 1034 23.29 -23.81 28.39
C ARG A 1034 23.08 -22.46 27.72
N LEU A 1035 22.64 -21.44 28.43
CA LEU A 1035 22.48 -20.08 27.90
C LEU A 1035 23.13 -19.06 28.85
N LEU A 1036 24.46 -18.90 28.73
CA LEU A 1036 25.15 -17.70 29.18
C LEU A 1036 25.54 -16.89 27.94
N GLY A 1037 24.53 -16.26 27.37
CA GLY A 1037 24.65 -15.19 26.40
C GLY A 1037 23.48 -14.24 26.63
N VAL A 1038 23.80 -12.97 26.88
CA VAL A 1038 22.87 -11.83 27.03
C VAL A 1038 22.21 -11.68 28.42
N PHE A 1039 22.95 -11.08 29.35
CA PHE A 1039 22.36 -10.10 30.29
C PHE A 1039 22.94 -8.73 29.97
N SER A 1040 22.36 -8.05 28.99
CA SER A 1040 22.60 -6.62 28.78
C SER A 1040 21.28 -5.92 28.48
N THR A 1041 20.51 -5.64 29.53
CA THR A 1041 19.58 -4.51 29.53
C THR A 1041 19.49 -3.94 30.95
N ALA A 1042 19.73 -2.64 31.03
CA ALA A 1042 19.87 -1.82 32.21
C ALA A 1042 18.85 -2.11 33.34
N ILE A 1043 19.38 -2.27 34.56
CA ILE A 1043 18.65 -1.98 35.79
C ILE A 1043 18.92 -0.51 36.11
N PRO A 1044 17.94 0.40 36.08
CA PRO A 1044 18.10 1.70 36.68
C PRO A 1044 18.08 1.52 38.20
N VAL A 1045 19.24 1.66 38.85
CA VAL A 1045 19.28 1.86 40.30
C VAL A 1045 18.75 3.27 40.56
N LEU A 1046 17.47 3.38 40.92
CA LEU A 1046 16.91 4.59 41.50
C LEU A 1046 16.12 4.23 42.77
N ASN A 1047 16.55 4.88 43.87
CA ASN A 1047 15.96 4.90 45.22
C ASN A 1047 16.03 3.62 46.07
N GLY A 1048 17.21 3.34 46.62
CA GLY A 1048 17.35 2.82 47.99
C GLY A 1048 17.05 1.33 48.24
N ALA A 1049 16.63 0.54 47.26
CA ALA A 1049 16.42 -0.89 47.44
C ALA A 1049 17.74 -1.68 47.27
N LYS A 1050 18.16 -2.42 48.32
CA LYS A 1050 19.33 -3.32 48.26
C LYS A 1050 18.95 -4.63 47.55
N PRO A 1051 19.67 -5.06 46.49
CA PRO A 1051 19.43 -6.37 45.88
C PRO A 1051 19.95 -7.51 46.77
N HIS A 1052 19.26 -8.66 46.76
CA HIS A 1052 19.71 -9.90 47.39
C HIS A 1052 20.03 -10.95 46.32
N VAL A 1053 21.22 -11.55 46.39
CA VAL A 1053 21.63 -12.67 45.53
C VAL A 1053 21.46 -13.97 46.32
N ILE A 1054 20.62 -14.88 45.82
CA ILE A 1054 20.43 -16.21 46.43
C ILE A 1054 21.33 -17.20 45.71
N VAL A 1055 22.38 -17.67 46.40
CA VAL A 1055 23.20 -18.79 45.96
C VAL A 1055 22.65 -20.06 46.63
N LYS A 1056 22.38 -21.11 45.85
CA LYS A 1056 21.79 -22.34 46.38
C LYS A 1056 22.71 -22.92 47.48
N ASN A 1057 22.14 -23.13 48.67
CA ASN A 1057 22.70 -23.67 49.92
C ASN A 1057 23.35 -22.75 50.97
N LYS A 1058 23.29 -21.41 50.89
CA LYS A 1058 23.59 -20.56 52.07
C LYS A 1058 22.70 -19.31 52.17
N THR A 1059 22.51 -18.86 53.40
CA THR A 1059 21.67 -17.73 53.87
C THR A 1059 21.97 -16.41 53.12
N PRO A 1060 20.98 -15.53 52.87
CA PRO A 1060 21.19 -14.25 52.17
C PRO A 1060 22.22 -13.34 52.86
N VAL A 1061 23.08 -12.66 52.09
CA VAL A 1061 24.09 -11.73 52.60
C VAL A 1061 23.86 -10.30 52.05
N PRO A 1062 23.93 -9.25 52.88
CA PRO A 1062 23.83 -7.85 52.45
C PRO A 1062 25.02 -7.38 51.59
N VAL A 1063 24.75 -6.50 50.61
CA VAL A 1063 25.74 -5.93 49.65
C VAL A 1063 26.93 -5.25 50.33
N ASP A 1064 26.74 -4.72 51.53
CA ASP A 1064 27.78 -4.11 52.36
C ASP A 1064 28.86 -5.09 52.87
N ARG A 1065 28.70 -6.40 52.65
CA ARG A 1065 29.73 -7.45 52.91
C ARG A 1065 30.36 -8.03 51.64
N MET A 1066 30.11 -7.46 50.46
CA MET A 1066 30.64 -7.99 49.19
C MET A 1066 32.17 -7.93 49.11
N SER A 1067 32.80 -7.00 49.84
CA SER A 1067 34.25 -6.88 50.00
C SER A 1067 34.89 -8.05 50.77
N SER A 1068 34.16 -8.72 51.68
CA SER A 1068 34.65 -9.94 52.35
C SER A 1068 34.52 -11.18 51.46
N VAL A 1069 33.48 -11.24 50.63
CA VAL A 1069 33.24 -12.33 49.65
C VAL A 1069 34.27 -12.26 48.52
N LEU A 1070 34.62 -11.07 48.04
CA LEU A 1070 35.70 -10.87 47.06
C LEU A 1070 37.08 -11.23 47.65
N LYS A 1071 37.29 -11.03 48.96
CA LYS A 1071 38.49 -11.49 49.67
C LYS A 1071 38.57 -13.01 49.79
N GLU A 1072 37.45 -13.70 49.97
CA GLU A 1072 37.39 -15.19 49.94
C GLU A 1072 37.60 -15.74 48.52
N LEU A 1073 37.08 -15.07 47.49
CA LEU A 1073 37.26 -15.46 46.09
C LEU A 1073 38.72 -15.30 45.61
N ASN A 1074 39.45 -14.31 46.13
CA ASN A 1074 40.90 -14.12 45.89
C ASN A 1074 41.79 -15.25 46.46
N ALA A 1075 41.26 -16.16 47.28
CA ALA A 1075 41.99 -17.34 47.75
C ALA A 1075 41.89 -18.54 46.78
N THR A 1076 41.18 -18.39 45.64
CA THR A 1076 41.01 -19.44 44.63
C THR A 1076 42.12 -19.32 43.58
N PRO A 1077 42.92 -20.36 43.29
CA PRO A 1077 44.13 -20.25 42.42
C PRO A 1077 43.88 -19.97 40.92
N ALA A 1078 42.67 -19.60 40.51
CA ALA A 1078 42.23 -19.66 39.10
C ALA A 1078 42.20 -18.30 38.36
N ILE A 1079 42.56 -17.19 39.01
CA ILE A 1079 42.48 -15.83 38.41
C ILE A 1079 43.72 -15.01 38.81
N GLN A 1080 44.44 -14.45 37.83
CA GLN A 1080 45.56 -13.53 38.07
C GLN A 1080 45.23 -12.14 37.49
N VAL A 1081 45.50 -11.09 38.27
CA VAL A 1081 45.30 -9.68 37.89
C VAL A 1081 46.65 -9.08 37.51
N GLU A 1082 46.79 -8.54 36.29
CA GLU A 1082 48.00 -7.81 35.89
C GLU A 1082 47.79 -6.29 35.82
N ALA A 1083 48.90 -5.56 35.98
CA ALA A 1083 48.98 -4.10 36.11
C ALA A 1083 48.36 -3.32 34.92
N PRO A 1084 47.95 -2.05 35.13
CA PRO A 1084 47.16 -1.27 34.16
C PRO A 1084 47.92 -1.03 32.85
N VAL A 1085 47.24 -1.27 31.73
CA VAL A 1085 47.81 -1.10 30.37
C VAL A 1085 47.65 0.35 29.87
N SER A 1086 46.69 1.11 30.41
CA SER A 1086 46.58 2.59 30.32
C SER A 1086 45.46 3.12 31.23
N ALA A 1087 45.33 4.44 31.36
CA ALA A 1087 44.37 5.08 32.26
C ALA A 1087 42.92 4.68 31.96
N GLY A 1088 42.32 3.87 32.85
CA GLY A 1088 40.90 3.49 32.81
C GLY A 1088 40.59 2.08 32.28
N GLN A 1089 41.59 1.22 32.08
CA GLN A 1089 41.39 -0.19 31.69
C GLN A 1089 42.24 -1.14 32.54
N THR A 1090 41.59 -2.19 33.07
CA THR A 1090 42.28 -3.32 33.73
C THR A 1090 41.93 -4.61 33.00
N VAL A 1091 42.94 -5.42 32.69
CA VAL A 1091 42.81 -6.69 31.97
C VAL A 1091 42.91 -7.85 32.97
N LEU A 1092 41.97 -8.80 32.89
CA LEU A 1092 41.98 -10.02 33.71
C LEU A 1092 42.19 -11.23 32.80
N ARG A 1093 43.15 -12.09 33.15
CA ARG A 1093 43.44 -13.31 32.39
C ARG A 1093 43.23 -14.58 33.22
N ASN A 1094 42.63 -15.58 32.59
CA ASN A 1094 42.59 -16.96 33.07
C ASN A 1094 43.86 -17.69 32.57
N VAL A 1095 44.53 -18.46 33.44
CA VAL A 1095 45.79 -19.17 33.17
C VAL A 1095 45.63 -20.28 32.09
N ALA A 1096 44.43 -20.56 31.61
CA ALA A 1096 44.19 -21.48 30.48
C ALA A 1096 44.19 -20.82 29.08
N GLY A 1097 44.59 -19.55 28.94
CA GLY A 1097 44.95 -18.95 27.65
C GLY A 1097 43.80 -18.78 26.63
N GLN A 1098 42.54 -18.83 27.06
CA GLN A 1098 41.38 -18.56 26.19
C GLN A 1098 40.45 -17.54 26.86
N THR A 1099 40.25 -16.43 26.15
CA THR A 1099 39.35 -15.28 26.41
C THR A 1099 39.94 -14.14 27.27
N ASP A 1100 40.04 -12.94 26.66
CA ASP A 1100 40.34 -11.68 27.34
C ASP A 1100 39.02 -11.01 27.81
N PHE A 1101 38.98 -10.51 29.05
CA PHE A 1101 37.93 -9.62 29.54
C PHE A 1101 38.50 -8.22 29.79
N VAL A 1102 37.81 -7.19 29.31
CA VAL A 1102 38.16 -5.78 29.55
C VAL A 1102 37.05 -5.13 30.37
N ALA A 1103 37.39 -4.58 31.53
CA ALA A 1103 36.49 -3.73 32.31
C ALA A 1103 36.85 -2.26 32.06
N CYS A 1104 35.85 -1.44 31.67
CA CYS A 1104 35.97 0.00 31.49
C CYS A 1104 35.10 0.75 32.49
N GLU A 1105 35.65 1.80 33.13
CA GLU A 1105 34.95 2.56 34.17
C GLU A 1105 34.24 3.85 33.69
N ASN A 1106 34.21 4.20 32.39
CA ASN A 1106 33.52 5.43 31.94
C ASN A 1106 32.81 5.28 30.59
N ILE A 1107 31.49 5.54 30.61
CA ILE A 1107 30.54 5.41 29.48
C ILE A 1107 30.31 6.69 28.61
N PRO A 1108 30.76 7.94 28.92
CA PRO A 1108 30.39 9.09 28.05
C PRO A 1108 31.17 9.29 26.74
N ALA A 1109 32.13 8.44 26.36
CA ALA A 1109 32.96 8.71 25.19
C ALA A 1109 33.29 7.46 24.38
N MET A 1110 32.30 6.94 23.65
CA MET A 1110 32.55 6.23 22.38
C MET A 1110 31.37 6.50 21.43
N LYS A 1111 31.71 7.09 20.28
CA LYS A 1111 30.82 7.47 19.17
C LYS A 1111 30.20 6.27 18.49
#